data_AF-A0A948SCG5-F1
#
_entry.id   AF-A0A948SCG5-F1
#
_cell.length_a   1.000
_cell.length_b   1.000
_cell.length_c   1.000
_cell.angle_alpha   90.00
_cell.angle_beta   90.00
_cell.angle_gamma   90.00
#
_symmetry.space_group_name_H-M   'P 1'
#
loop_
_entity.id
_entity.type
_entity.pdbx_description
1 polymer ?
#
loop_
_entity_poly.entity_id
_entity_poly.type
_entity_poly.pdbx_seq_one_letter_code
_entity_poly.pdbx_strand_id
1 'polypeptide(L)'
;MNTPRILVLLRPQYSFCRWGVSLCCFVGTILLASTSVLAAATTGNDTAGNLLANGSFEDSVYMPANSNTFNPLMDGWSGSGNFQVITNGLNYPDAYQGEKFLVFSAGETTPSGSIEQTVNVVSGPSYLLSFWLRHDGTDSNTRPGTVGIKAELLQNGSVLAATSVYLDTAAGYNIGQWYRFSLQAAANGPSITVRFTDISTRGALRKDISLDGISLTNSDADSDGDGLTDAWERGFGRYQVVQGSFTWEQAKADAESKGGHLATVTSADENAFISGMNTQLAWLGATDSSQEGLWQWVTGEGFNYSNWYIGYDGQEPDNYGGNQHYLITHFNGSDIWGDERVDDPNVAAYIFEFGYPTDPYNADSDGDGFNDSIETHYKTDPNNAAVTPNNSRPAGRVRAWGDSAFGECAVPPTLEGVIQVAAGSSDSIAVKLDGTIESWGAMLDQSLQHIPSYVPEGVANVVQIESGFDYKVALKGDGTVAVWGWLWDGYSHLAAPDASGLTGVVQVSAGASHYTVLKADGTVESRGSNNWGELNVPTGLSDVIQVSAGAYHSVALKRDGKVVVWGQFNHSSVYQVPESLNGVVKVAAGDHFTLALKSDGTVVAWGLNQFGQLSVPPSLTDVVDISASLVAGHALALKADGTVVAWGDNSLGQATVPENLIDVLSLAAGGGHSIALYTPAIDTDGDGIPDIYETTTGTWVSTTDTGTNPNNPDTDGDGLSDGAETVTGVYLSATDTGTDPNKADSDADGLADGIETATWIYLSPTDTGTDPNTWDTDWDGLADSAETNTGVYVGEGNTGTSPVNEDTSGDGIKDGEAVVWKFNPLIDQRSVVNFLKHTSENSAASRFGLYTSNSIADLNLGALLLQKSGNTVSLRLQLQSKSNMTNAWTNHSTIPIFLDMPGNRAFMRIRALGPQ
;
A
#
# COMPACT_ATOMS: atom_id res chain seq x y z
N MET A 1 -24.30 -13.04 53.11
CA MET A 1 -23.57 -12.31 54.17
C MET A 1 -23.21 -10.95 53.59
N ASN A 2 -24.10 -9.95 53.75
CA ASN A 2 -23.99 -8.87 54.73
C ASN A 2 -22.76 -7.95 54.57
N THR A 3 -22.88 -6.95 53.66
CA THR A 3 -22.75 -5.47 53.87
C THR A 3 -21.45 -4.84 54.43
N PRO A 4 -21.19 -3.50 54.28
CA PRO A 4 -21.33 -2.61 53.10
C PRO A 4 -20.31 -1.42 53.01
N ARG A 5 -20.32 -0.70 51.86
CA ARG A 5 -20.25 0.77 51.60
C ARG A 5 -19.20 1.69 52.28
N ILE A 6 -18.64 2.63 51.50
CA ILE A 6 -18.88 4.09 51.65
C ILE A 6 -18.66 4.81 50.30
N LEU A 7 -19.66 5.62 49.94
CA LEU A 7 -19.74 6.62 48.88
C LEU A 7 -19.63 8.00 49.55
N VAL A 8 -18.81 8.92 49.04
CA VAL A 8 -18.93 10.36 49.35
C VAL A 8 -18.68 11.19 48.09
N LEU A 9 -19.77 11.74 47.54
CA LEU A 9 -19.81 12.93 46.70
C LEU A 9 -19.64 14.17 47.58
N LEU A 10 -18.83 15.17 47.17
CA LEU A 10 -19.06 16.61 47.44
C LEU A 10 -18.15 17.49 46.54
N ARG A 11 -18.75 18.22 45.60
CA ARG A 11 -18.40 19.63 45.25
C ARG A 11 -19.47 20.51 45.95
N PRO A 12 -19.40 21.88 46.09
CA PRO A 12 -18.62 22.87 45.32
C PRO A 12 -18.09 24.11 46.15
N GLN A 13 -17.50 25.09 45.44
CA GLN A 13 -17.60 26.58 45.60
C GLN A 13 -16.29 27.40 45.74
N TYR A 14 -16.03 28.19 44.69
CA TYR A 14 -15.68 29.62 44.61
C TYR A 14 -14.70 30.34 45.57
N SER A 15 -13.69 30.95 44.93
CA SER A 15 -13.34 32.40 44.95
C SER A 15 -12.40 33.03 45.99
N PHE A 16 -11.29 33.52 45.44
CA PHE A 16 -10.71 34.87 45.51
C PHE A 16 -9.81 35.35 46.68
N CYS A 17 -8.77 36.05 46.20
CA CYS A 17 -7.95 37.12 46.80
C CYS A 17 -6.83 36.68 47.75
N ARG A 18 -5.63 37.30 47.75
CA ARG A 18 -4.84 38.15 46.85
C ARG A 18 -3.64 38.60 47.72
N TRP A 19 -2.47 38.72 47.12
CA TRP A 19 -1.40 39.72 47.37
C TRP A 19 -0.20 39.44 48.28
N GLY A 20 0.93 39.92 47.74
CA GLY A 20 2.28 40.06 48.27
C GLY A 20 3.29 39.49 47.28
N VAL A 21 3.47 40.00 46.05
CA VAL A 21 3.99 41.31 45.62
C VAL A 21 5.29 41.71 46.34
N SER A 22 6.41 41.63 45.64
CA SER A 22 7.27 42.75 45.22
C SER A 22 8.66 42.24 44.84
N LEU A 23 9.07 42.39 43.56
CA LEU A 23 9.82 43.54 43.01
C LEU A 23 11.32 43.43 43.37
N CYS A 24 12.30 43.67 42.50
CA CYS A 24 12.31 44.40 41.23
C CYS A 24 13.73 44.33 40.62
N CYS A 25 13.82 44.71 39.34
CA CYS A 25 14.97 45.35 38.65
C CYS A 25 16.06 44.44 38.04
N PHE A 26 16.54 44.61 36.79
CA PHE A 26 16.28 45.62 35.74
C PHE A 26 16.82 45.13 34.37
N VAL A 27 15.97 45.24 33.33
CA VAL A 27 16.15 45.77 31.95
C VAL A 27 17.49 45.64 31.20
N GLY A 28 17.38 45.12 29.96
CA GLY A 28 18.25 45.42 28.82
C GLY A 28 17.57 45.04 27.49
N THR A 29 17.16 46.04 26.71
CA THR A 29 16.44 45.98 25.42
C THR A 29 17.37 46.00 24.20
N ILE A 30 16.97 45.24 23.16
CA ILE A 30 16.94 45.54 21.70
C ILE A 30 18.22 45.39 20.82
N LEU A 31 18.02 44.64 19.71
CA LEU A 31 18.33 44.88 18.27
C LEU A 31 19.13 43.81 17.49
N LEU A 32 18.36 43.13 16.61
CA LEU A 32 18.59 42.48 15.31
C LEU A 32 20.02 42.33 14.73
N ALA A 33 20.25 41.15 14.16
CA ALA A 33 20.88 40.99 12.85
C ALA A 33 20.41 39.69 12.18
N SER A 34 19.57 39.80 11.15
CA SER A 34 19.45 38.79 10.09
C SER A 34 19.69 39.50 8.76
N THR A 35 20.82 39.18 8.15
CA THR A 35 21.22 39.66 6.85
C THR A 35 20.69 38.70 5.78
N SER A 36 19.84 39.19 4.88
CA SER A 36 19.67 38.63 3.54
C SER A 36 19.62 39.76 2.52
N VAL A 37 20.61 39.67 1.63
CA VAL A 37 20.96 40.48 0.46
C VAL A 37 19.80 41.20 -0.24
N LEU A 38 19.96 42.52 -0.31
CA LEU A 38 19.25 43.45 -1.18
C LEU A 38 19.83 43.34 -2.60
N ALA A 39 18.96 43.11 -3.59
CA ALA A 39 19.20 43.61 -4.94
C ALA A 39 18.66 45.04 -5.01
N ALA A 40 19.54 46.04 -5.03
CA ALA A 40 19.20 47.37 -5.54
C ALA A 40 20.45 48.04 -6.09
N ALA A 41 20.37 48.35 -7.38
CA ALA A 41 21.38 49.03 -8.15
C ALA A 41 21.61 50.47 -7.67
N THR A 42 22.82 50.91 -8.01
CA THR A 42 23.47 52.22 -7.92
C THR A 42 22.62 53.49 -7.90
N THR A 43 23.14 54.45 -7.13
CA THR A 43 22.85 55.88 -7.10
C THR A 43 22.85 56.56 -8.47
N GLY A 44 21.88 57.45 -8.73
CA GLY A 44 21.96 58.45 -9.80
C GLY A 44 20.70 59.31 -9.91
N ASN A 45 20.85 60.63 -9.74
CA ASN A 45 19.94 61.60 -10.35
C ASN A 45 19.93 61.35 -11.87
N ASP A 46 18.78 61.14 -12.49
CA ASP A 46 18.35 61.91 -13.65
C ASP A 46 16.94 61.50 -14.13
N THR A 47 16.35 62.49 -14.79
CA THR A 47 15.04 62.61 -15.41
C THR A 47 14.61 61.48 -16.36
N ALA A 48 13.30 61.18 -16.29
CA ALA A 48 12.43 60.63 -17.34
C ALA A 48 12.80 59.27 -17.99
N GLY A 49 11.93 58.27 -17.78
CA GLY A 49 11.78 57.11 -18.66
C GLY A 49 11.54 55.77 -17.95
N ASN A 50 10.28 55.33 -17.93
CA ASN A 50 9.73 53.96 -17.82
C ASN A 50 10.21 52.92 -16.77
N LEU A 51 9.18 52.23 -16.24
CA LEU A 51 9.12 50.91 -15.59
C LEU A 51 9.60 50.76 -14.12
N LEU A 52 8.63 50.61 -13.21
CA LEU A 52 8.70 49.73 -12.03
C LEU A 52 7.27 49.29 -11.65
N ALA A 53 6.85 48.10 -12.10
CA ALA A 53 5.63 47.45 -11.65
C ALA A 53 6.03 46.28 -10.70
N ASN A 54 5.63 46.38 -9.43
CA ASN A 54 5.64 45.28 -8.45
C ASN A 54 4.17 44.90 -8.17
N GLY A 55 3.51 44.36 -9.19
CA GLY A 55 2.14 43.82 -9.11
C GLY A 55 1.83 43.09 -10.41
N SER A 56 1.17 41.94 -10.32
CA SER A 56 0.63 41.26 -11.50
C SER A 56 -0.51 42.11 -12.08
N PHE A 57 -0.50 42.25 -13.40
CA PHE A 57 -1.50 42.98 -14.16
C PHE A 57 -2.36 41.94 -14.89
N GLU A 58 -3.65 41.90 -14.60
CA GLU A 58 -4.64 41.10 -15.35
C GLU A 58 -5.34 42.07 -16.33
N ASP A 59 -5.26 41.78 -17.63
CA ASP A 59 -5.86 42.60 -18.67
C ASP A 59 -7.38 42.41 -18.76
N SER A 60 -8.06 43.40 -19.31
CA SER A 60 -9.51 43.68 -19.30
C SER A 60 -10.50 42.49 -19.30
N VAL A 61 -11.34 42.38 -18.25
CA VAL A 61 -12.52 41.48 -18.20
C VAL A 61 -13.77 42.22 -17.68
N TYR A 62 -14.92 41.90 -18.27
CA TYR A 62 -16.26 42.39 -17.91
C TYR A 62 -16.61 41.94 -16.47
N MET A 63 -17.10 42.85 -15.61
CA MET A 63 -17.64 42.43 -14.31
C MET A 63 -18.81 41.47 -14.53
N PRO A 64 -18.79 40.24 -13.98
CA PRO A 64 -19.94 39.34 -14.09
C PRO A 64 -21.14 40.00 -13.39
N ALA A 65 -22.28 40.07 -14.08
CA ALA A 65 -23.46 40.84 -13.69
C ALA A 65 -24.13 40.46 -12.35
N ASN A 66 -23.54 39.51 -11.60
CA ASN A 66 -24.15 38.85 -10.46
C ASN A 66 -23.20 38.68 -9.26
N SER A 67 -22.09 39.43 -9.14
CA SER A 67 -21.18 39.30 -7.99
C SER A 67 -21.81 39.88 -6.71
N ASN A 68 -22.67 39.10 -6.06
CA ASN A 68 -23.04 39.26 -4.65
C ASN A 68 -21.84 38.89 -3.75
N THR A 69 -20.64 39.34 -4.09
CA THR A 69 -19.47 39.18 -3.22
C THR A 69 -19.72 39.99 -1.97
N PHE A 70 -19.85 39.27 -0.86
CA PHE A 70 -19.80 39.84 0.48
C PHE A 70 -18.63 40.81 0.54
N ASN A 71 -18.93 42.09 0.77
CA ASN A 71 -17.94 43.16 0.78
C ASN A 71 -17.72 43.61 2.23
N PRO A 72 -16.97 42.84 3.05
CA PRO A 72 -16.84 43.07 4.50
C PRO A 72 -16.12 44.38 4.84
N LEU A 73 -15.51 45.04 3.84
CA LEU A 73 -14.74 46.27 3.99
C LEU A 73 -15.54 47.55 3.69
N MET A 74 -16.75 47.51 3.14
CA MET A 74 -17.41 48.77 2.72
C MET A 74 -17.91 49.68 3.85
N ASP A 75 -17.90 49.24 5.12
CA ASP A 75 -18.32 50.06 6.27
C ASP A 75 -17.11 50.40 7.17
N GLY A 76 -16.85 51.70 7.39
CA GLY A 76 -15.82 52.16 8.34
C GLY A 76 -14.55 52.77 7.75
N TRP A 77 -14.53 53.11 6.46
CA TRP A 77 -13.45 53.90 5.85
C TRP A 77 -13.37 55.31 6.45
N SER A 78 -12.15 55.80 6.69
CA SER A 78 -11.87 57.15 7.15
C SER A 78 -10.80 57.80 6.27
N GLY A 79 -10.94 59.08 5.93
CA GLY A 79 -10.04 59.71 4.96
C GLY A 79 -10.08 61.22 4.93
N SER A 80 -9.16 61.81 4.16
CA SER A 80 -9.08 63.24 3.86
C SER A 80 -9.07 63.45 2.35
N GLY A 81 -9.75 64.51 1.87
CA GLY A 81 -9.99 64.74 0.43
C GLY A 81 -11.42 64.37 -0.01
N ASN A 82 -11.66 64.31 -1.33
CA ASN A 82 -13.00 64.07 -1.91
C ASN A 82 -13.31 62.58 -2.14
N PHE A 83 -13.13 61.73 -1.12
CA PHE A 83 -13.63 60.36 -1.18
C PHE A 83 -15.10 60.32 -0.78
N GLN A 84 -15.95 59.72 -1.61
CA GLN A 84 -17.35 59.47 -1.29
C GLN A 84 -17.61 57.96 -1.37
N VAL A 85 -18.12 57.39 -0.28
CA VAL A 85 -18.77 56.07 -0.31
C VAL A 85 -20.14 56.29 -0.91
N ILE A 86 -20.34 55.83 -2.14
CA ILE A 86 -21.64 55.93 -2.81
C ILE A 86 -22.38 54.61 -2.60
N THR A 87 -23.47 54.69 -1.85
CA THR A 87 -24.56 53.70 -1.84
C THR A 87 -25.64 54.28 -2.73
N ASN A 88 -26.06 53.57 -3.79
CA ASN A 88 -26.67 54.25 -4.92
C ASN A 88 -27.96 55.03 -4.56
N GLY A 89 -28.08 56.18 -5.24
CA GLY A 89 -29.17 57.15 -5.18
C GLY A 89 -28.93 58.28 -6.19
N LEU A 90 -29.18 57.99 -7.48
CA LEU A 90 -29.62 58.92 -8.56
C LEU A 90 -28.64 59.67 -9.47
N ASN A 91 -27.34 59.34 -9.61
CA ASN A 91 -26.50 60.06 -10.61
C ASN A 91 -25.51 59.22 -11.47
N TYR A 92 -25.50 57.89 -11.39
CA TYR A 92 -24.66 57.06 -12.27
C TYR A 92 -25.54 56.15 -13.16
N PRO A 93 -25.56 56.33 -14.48
CA PRO A 93 -26.48 55.62 -15.39
C PRO A 93 -26.27 54.11 -15.50
N ASP A 94 -25.09 53.60 -15.09
CA ASP A 94 -24.66 52.22 -15.34
C ASP A 94 -24.49 51.35 -14.07
N ALA A 95 -24.94 51.81 -12.91
CA ALA A 95 -24.84 51.03 -11.66
C ALA A 95 -26.10 50.18 -11.45
N TYR A 96 -25.95 48.85 -11.32
CA TYR A 96 -27.04 47.94 -10.98
C TYR A 96 -27.55 48.22 -9.56
N GLN A 97 -28.82 47.93 -9.29
CA GLN A 97 -29.43 48.23 -7.99
C GLN A 97 -28.84 47.36 -6.87
N GLY A 98 -28.06 47.96 -5.95
CA GLY A 98 -27.60 47.31 -4.72
C GLY A 98 -26.10 47.39 -4.43
N GLU A 99 -25.29 47.82 -5.41
CA GLU A 99 -23.83 47.85 -5.30
C GLU A 99 -23.31 49.06 -4.50
N LYS A 100 -22.28 48.84 -3.67
CA LYS A 100 -21.56 49.88 -2.92
C LYS A 100 -20.24 50.18 -3.63
N PHE A 101 -19.93 51.44 -3.89
CA PHE A 101 -18.68 51.84 -4.53
C PHE A 101 -17.91 52.87 -3.69
N LEU A 102 -16.59 52.83 -3.81
CA LEU A 102 -15.72 53.93 -3.39
C LEU A 102 -15.41 54.77 -4.61
N VAL A 103 -15.95 55.99 -4.65
CA VAL A 103 -15.73 56.92 -5.76
C VAL A 103 -14.84 58.06 -5.32
N PHE A 104 -13.82 58.30 -6.12
CA PHE A 104 -12.99 59.49 -6.02
C PHE A 104 -13.53 60.56 -6.97
N SER A 105 -14.00 61.70 -6.45
CA SER A 105 -14.42 62.85 -7.28
C SER A 105 -13.45 64.01 -7.06
N ALA A 106 -12.35 64.07 -7.81
CA ALA A 106 -11.45 65.21 -7.70
C ALA A 106 -12.12 66.50 -8.18
N GLY A 107 -12.31 67.46 -7.26
CA GLY A 107 -12.60 68.84 -7.66
C GLY A 107 -11.39 69.44 -8.39
N GLU A 108 -11.63 70.47 -9.20
CA GLU A 108 -10.68 71.03 -10.18
C GLU A 108 -9.34 71.57 -9.63
N THR A 109 -9.06 71.55 -8.31
CA THR A 109 -7.95 72.37 -7.76
C THR A 109 -6.97 71.73 -6.77
N THR A 110 -7.08 70.47 -6.34
CA THR A 110 -6.04 69.86 -5.46
C THR A 110 -5.85 68.35 -5.64
N PRO A 111 -4.65 67.86 -6.02
CA PRO A 111 -4.31 66.44 -5.96
C PRO A 111 -3.72 66.11 -4.59
N SER A 112 -4.51 65.51 -3.70
CA SER A 112 -4.02 64.80 -2.50
C SER A 112 -5.20 64.42 -1.61
N GLY A 113 -5.68 63.19 -1.75
CA GLY A 113 -6.56 62.58 -0.76
C GLY A 113 -6.17 61.12 -0.55
N SER A 114 -6.32 60.62 0.67
CA SER A 114 -6.21 59.21 0.99
C SER A 114 -7.43 58.75 1.77
N ILE A 115 -7.80 57.49 1.57
CA ILE A 115 -8.82 56.80 2.34
C ILE A 115 -8.23 55.52 2.92
N GLU A 116 -8.56 55.25 4.17
CA GLU A 116 -7.98 54.17 4.95
C GLU A 116 -9.06 53.41 5.72
N GLN A 117 -8.86 52.11 5.87
CA GLN A 117 -9.65 51.27 6.76
C GLN A 117 -8.75 50.31 7.50
N THR A 118 -8.93 50.22 8.82
CA THR A 118 -8.24 49.26 9.67
C THR A 118 -9.15 48.08 9.97
N VAL A 119 -8.63 46.89 9.74
CA VAL A 119 -9.32 45.61 9.92
C VAL A 119 -8.57 44.83 10.99
N ASN A 120 -9.29 44.22 11.92
CA ASN A 120 -8.68 43.29 12.86
C ASN A 120 -8.38 41.98 12.13
N VAL A 121 -7.16 41.48 12.28
CA VAL A 121 -6.69 40.25 11.63
C VAL A 121 -5.96 39.37 12.66
N VAL A 122 -6.02 38.05 12.47
CA VAL A 122 -5.19 37.10 13.21
C VAL A 122 -3.82 37.09 12.56
N SER A 123 -2.74 37.32 13.33
CA SER A 123 -1.37 37.34 12.80
C SER A 123 -1.12 36.19 11.82
N GLY A 124 -0.68 36.50 10.62
CA GLY A 124 -0.50 35.54 9.53
C GLY A 124 0.77 35.83 8.72
N PRO A 125 1.38 34.81 8.10
CA PRO A 125 2.60 34.98 7.32
C PRO A 125 2.37 35.83 6.06
N SER A 126 1.16 35.87 5.51
CA SER A 126 0.86 36.63 4.31
C SER A 126 -0.63 37.01 4.17
N TYR A 127 -0.89 38.26 3.79
CA TYR A 127 -2.22 38.77 3.50
C TYR A 127 -2.30 39.27 2.08
N LEU A 128 -3.35 38.90 1.37
CA LEU A 128 -3.65 39.35 0.02
C LEU A 128 -4.79 40.37 0.04
N LEU A 129 -4.50 41.59 -0.42
CA LEU A 129 -5.50 42.59 -0.75
C LEU A 129 -5.85 42.46 -2.23
N SER A 130 -7.13 42.27 -2.56
CA SER A 130 -7.64 42.34 -3.94
C SER A 130 -8.64 43.48 -4.08
N PHE A 131 -8.66 44.17 -5.23
CA PHE A 131 -9.65 45.21 -5.53
C PHE A 131 -9.80 45.43 -7.04
N TRP A 132 -10.98 45.92 -7.44
CA TRP A 132 -11.26 46.37 -8.80
C TRP A 132 -11.18 47.88 -8.91
N LEU A 133 -10.76 48.38 -10.08
CA LEU A 133 -10.57 49.79 -10.40
C LEU A 133 -11.18 50.10 -11.77
N ARG A 134 -11.94 51.20 -11.89
CA ARG A 134 -12.46 51.69 -13.17
C ARG A 134 -12.29 53.20 -13.29
N HIS A 135 -12.03 53.67 -14.51
CA HIS A 135 -12.04 55.09 -14.84
C HIS A 135 -13.38 55.47 -15.51
N ASP A 136 -14.12 56.37 -14.86
CA ASP A 136 -15.49 56.79 -15.23
C ASP A 136 -15.56 58.16 -15.91
N GLY A 137 -14.41 58.79 -16.16
CA GLY A 137 -14.34 60.13 -16.74
C GLY A 137 -14.73 60.16 -18.23
N THR A 138 -15.79 60.89 -18.58
CA THR A 138 -16.08 61.27 -19.96
C THR A 138 -15.34 62.57 -20.28
N ASP A 139 -14.20 62.53 -20.99
CA ASP A 139 -13.72 63.77 -21.62
C ASP A 139 -13.18 63.57 -23.03
N SER A 140 -13.57 64.52 -23.87
CA SER A 140 -13.37 64.55 -25.33
C SER A 140 -12.28 65.54 -25.74
N ASN A 141 -11.44 65.99 -24.80
CA ASN A 141 -10.45 67.03 -25.03
C ASN A 141 -9.00 66.66 -24.67
N THR A 142 -8.14 66.94 -25.64
CA THR A 142 -6.75 66.53 -25.82
C THR A 142 -5.73 67.23 -24.91
N ARG A 143 -5.70 66.94 -23.60
CA ARG A 143 -4.50 67.21 -22.78
C ARG A 143 -4.01 65.94 -22.09
N PRO A 144 -2.72 65.59 -22.22
CA PRO A 144 -2.17 64.41 -21.55
C PRO A 144 -2.17 64.63 -20.04
N GLY A 145 -2.94 63.83 -19.32
CA GLY A 145 -2.93 63.72 -17.87
C GLY A 145 -3.11 62.25 -17.49
N THR A 146 -2.40 61.79 -16.47
CA THR A 146 -2.43 60.40 -16.02
C THR A 146 -3.30 60.30 -14.77
N VAL A 147 -4.31 59.43 -14.80
CA VAL A 147 -5.14 59.11 -13.63
C VAL A 147 -4.47 57.96 -12.88
N GLY A 148 -4.38 57.99 -11.56
CA GLY A 148 -3.76 56.89 -10.83
C GLY A 148 -4.10 56.81 -9.36
N ILE A 149 -4.06 55.59 -8.83
CA ILE A 149 -4.26 55.26 -7.41
C ILE A 149 -3.05 54.48 -6.89
N LYS A 150 -2.60 54.83 -5.69
CA LYS A 150 -1.68 54.02 -4.90
C LYS A 150 -2.46 53.21 -3.88
N ALA A 151 -2.33 51.89 -3.88
CA ALA A 151 -2.83 51.00 -2.84
C ALA A 151 -1.69 50.62 -1.89
N GLU A 152 -1.93 50.61 -0.58
CA GLU A 152 -0.94 50.28 0.44
C GLU A 152 -1.56 49.39 1.52
N LEU A 153 -0.79 48.39 1.96
CA LEU A 153 -1.04 47.63 3.18
C LEU A 153 -0.13 48.18 4.27
N LEU A 154 -0.69 48.56 5.42
CA LEU A 154 0.05 49.14 6.53
C LEU A 154 -0.18 48.38 7.83
N GLN A 155 0.85 48.37 8.67
CA GLN A 155 0.76 47.92 10.06
C GLN A 155 1.40 48.96 10.97
N ASN A 156 0.66 49.41 11.98
CA ASN A 156 1.08 50.48 12.90
C ASN A 156 1.60 51.74 12.16
N GLY A 157 1.03 52.05 10.99
CA GLY A 157 1.41 53.19 10.14
C GLY A 157 2.64 52.97 9.25
N SER A 158 3.32 51.82 9.34
CA SER A 158 4.40 51.45 8.41
C SER A 158 3.83 50.72 7.20
N VAL A 159 4.25 51.10 6.00
CA VAL A 159 3.86 50.43 4.75
C VAL A 159 4.56 49.07 4.68
N LEU A 160 3.77 48.00 4.66
CA LEU A 160 4.22 46.63 4.49
C LEU A 160 4.39 46.29 3.00
N ALA A 161 3.41 46.68 2.18
CA ALA A 161 3.48 46.61 0.73
C ALA A 161 2.71 47.77 0.11
N ALA A 162 3.07 48.14 -1.11
CA ALA A 162 2.36 49.15 -1.88
C ALA A 162 2.47 48.90 -3.38
N THR A 163 1.42 49.26 -4.11
CA THR A 163 1.43 49.30 -5.58
C THR A 163 0.80 50.60 -6.07
N SER A 164 1.24 51.08 -7.23
CA SER A 164 0.72 52.29 -7.87
C SER A 164 0.18 51.91 -9.24
N VAL A 165 -1.09 52.23 -9.47
CA VAL A 165 -1.78 51.99 -10.74
C VAL A 165 -1.97 53.30 -11.45
N TYR A 166 -1.65 53.32 -12.75
CA TYR A 166 -1.86 54.47 -13.62
C TYR A 166 -2.69 54.06 -14.83
N LEU A 167 -3.84 54.70 -15.03
CA LEU A 167 -4.70 54.55 -16.21
C LEU A 167 -4.36 55.71 -17.16
N ASP A 168 -3.64 55.42 -18.24
CA ASP A 168 -3.28 56.39 -19.29
C ASP A 168 -4.22 56.26 -20.50
N THR A 169 -4.85 57.38 -20.88
CA THR A 169 -5.71 57.49 -22.08
C THR A 169 -4.99 57.17 -23.40
N ALA A 170 -3.66 57.14 -23.43
CA ALA A 170 -2.87 56.78 -24.61
C ALA A 170 -2.36 55.32 -24.63
N ALA A 171 -2.49 54.57 -23.51
CA ALA A 171 -1.87 53.25 -23.33
C ALA A 171 -2.84 52.06 -23.47
N GLY A 172 -4.03 52.25 -24.04
CA GLY A 172 -4.98 51.17 -24.31
C GLY A 172 -6.04 50.93 -23.23
N TYR A 173 -6.05 51.68 -22.13
CA TYR A 173 -7.11 51.60 -21.12
C TYR A 173 -8.39 52.27 -21.62
N ASN A 174 -9.45 51.50 -21.90
CA ASN A 174 -10.72 52.10 -22.30
C ASN A 174 -11.45 52.70 -21.09
N ILE A 175 -11.96 53.92 -21.27
CA ILE A 175 -12.89 54.56 -20.34
C ILE A 175 -14.09 53.61 -20.12
N GLY A 176 -14.46 53.37 -18.87
CA GLY A 176 -15.57 52.49 -18.49
C GLY A 176 -15.23 51.00 -18.29
N GLN A 177 -13.96 50.59 -18.44
CA GLN A 177 -13.53 49.21 -18.14
C GLN A 177 -13.02 49.03 -16.69
N TRP A 178 -13.36 47.89 -16.09
CA TRP A 178 -12.85 47.47 -14.78
C TRP A 178 -11.54 46.69 -14.92
N TYR A 179 -10.61 46.93 -14.01
CA TYR A 179 -9.30 46.30 -13.93
C TYR A 179 -9.09 45.77 -12.52
N ARG A 180 -8.61 44.53 -12.38
CA ARG A 180 -8.35 43.90 -11.08
C ARG A 180 -6.89 44.12 -10.67
N PHE A 181 -6.69 44.38 -9.39
CA PHE A 181 -5.37 44.54 -8.78
C PHE A 181 -5.29 43.76 -7.49
N SER A 182 -4.09 43.26 -7.21
CA SER A 182 -3.77 42.60 -5.95
C SER A 182 -2.45 43.08 -5.37
N LEU A 183 -2.34 43.01 -4.04
CA LEU A 183 -1.17 43.41 -3.28
C LEU A 183 -1.01 42.48 -2.08
N GLN A 184 0.16 41.88 -1.91
CA GLN A 184 0.41 40.90 -0.84
C GLN A 184 1.44 41.42 0.17
N ALA A 185 1.21 41.18 1.46
CA ALA A 185 2.15 41.54 2.52
C ALA A 185 2.02 40.67 3.77
N ALA A 186 3.14 40.34 4.42
CA ALA A 186 3.17 39.73 5.75
C ALA A 186 2.78 40.73 6.84
N ALA A 187 1.99 40.32 7.85
CA ALA A 187 1.66 41.20 8.99
C ALA A 187 1.69 40.46 10.33
N ASN A 188 2.42 41.03 11.30
CA ASN A 188 2.72 40.37 12.58
C ASN A 188 1.92 40.95 13.76
N GLY A 189 0.64 41.25 13.57
CA GLY A 189 -0.12 41.99 14.58
C GLY A 189 -1.64 41.95 14.37
N PRO A 190 -2.41 42.42 15.37
CA PRO A 190 -3.86 42.15 15.46
C PRO A 190 -4.70 42.95 14.46
N SER A 191 -4.08 43.79 13.63
CA SER A 191 -4.78 44.63 12.68
C SER A 191 -3.89 45.05 11.51
N ILE A 192 -4.50 45.17 10.35
CA ILE A 192 -3.92 45.73 9.12
C ILE A 192 -4.74 46.92 8.68
N THR A 193 -4.09 47.96 8.17
CA THR A 193 -4.75 49.09 7.53
C THR A 193 -4.56 49.00 6.02
N VAL A 194 -5.66 48.99 5.27
CA VAL A 194 -5.67 49.19 3.83
C VAL A 194 -5.78 50.68 3.54
N ARG A 195 -4.93 51.23 2.67
CA ARG A 195 -4.95 52.64 2.25
C ARG A 195 -4.99 52.75 0.73
N PHE A 196 -5.85 53.62 0.23
CA PHE A 196 -5.80 54.09 -1.16
C PHE A 196 -5.49 55.59 -1.21
N THR A 197 -4.58 56.01 -2.08
CA THR A 197 -4.16 57.41 -2.24
C THR A 197 -4.26 57.84 -3.71
N ASP A 198 -4.87 59.00 -3.98
CA ASP A 198 -4.85 59.60 -5.33
C ASP A 198 -3.44 60.09 -5.69
N ILE A 199 -2.91 59.59 -6.81
CA ILE A 199 -1.59 59.96 -7.36
C ILE A 199 -1.69 60.55 -8.78
N SER A 200 -2.88 60.99 -9.19
CA SER A 200 -3.16 61.51 -10.53
C SER A 200 -2.42 62.84 -10.82
N THR A 201 -1.90 63.01 -12.05
CA THR A 201 -1.13 64.20 -12.45
C THR A 201 -1.99 65.41 -12.82
N ARG A 202 -1.38 66.61 -12.86
CA ARG A 202 -2.07 67.91 -13.02
C ARG A 202 -2.60 68.07 -14.46
N GLY A 203 -3.92 68.03 -14.67
CA GLY A 203 -4.53 68.33 -15.98
C GLY A 203 -5.83 67.59 -16.35
N ALA A 204 -6.23 66.55 -15.62
CA ALA A 204 -7.48 65.82 -15.87
C ALA A 204 -8.70 66.60 -15.33
N LEU A 205 -9.65 66.95 -16.22
CA LEU A 205 -10.81 67.82 -15.92
C LEU A 205 -11.99 67.08 -15.26
N ARG A 206 -11.98 65.74 -15.23
CA ARG A 206 -12.73 64.90 -14.28
C ARG A 206 -11.91 63.65 -13.97
N LYS A 207 -11.84 63.26 -12.70
CA LYS A 207 -11.02 62.14 -12.22
C LYS A 207 -11.89 61.13 -11.48
N ASP A 208 -12.99 60.73 -12.09
CA ASP A 208 -13.92 59.80 -11.47
C ASP A 208 -13.31 58.40 -11.54
N ILE A 209 -12.82 57.91 -10.40
CA ILE A 209 -12.27 56.57 -10.23
C ILE A 209 -13.19 55.80 -9.30
N SER A 210 -13.63 54.63 -9.74
CA SER A 210 -14.46 53.73 -8.95
C SER A 210 -13.64 52.53 -8.49
N LEU A 211 -13.77 52.18 -7.21
CA LEU A 211 -13.18 50.99 -6.58
C LEU A 211 -14.28 50.05 -6.08
N ASP A 212 -14.13 48.75 -6.30
CA ASP A 212 -15.07 47.71 -5.84
C ASP A 212 -14.38 46.37 -5.53
N GLY A 213 -15.12 45.40 -4.97
CA GLY A 213 -14.65 44.04 -4.69
C GLY A 213 -13.41 43.98 -3.80
N ILE A 214 -13.30 44.90 -2.84
CA ILE A 214 -12.15 45.00 -1.96
C ILE A 214 -12.20 43.84 -0.95
N SER A 215 -11.23 42.94 -1.01
CA SER A 215 -11.08 41.82 -0.06
C SER A 215 -9.69 41.80 0.55
N LEU A 216 -9.60 41.37 1.82
CA LEU A 216 -8.34 41.13 2.52
C LEU A 216 -8.40 39.72 3.10
N THR A 217 -7.63 38.80 2.54
CA THR A 217 -7.59 37.39 2.98
C THR A 217 -6.21 37.06 3.55
N ASN A 218 -6.18 36.29 4.63
CA ASN A 218 -4.94 35.63 5.07
C ASN A 218 -4.72 34.45 4.12
N SER A 219 -3.66 34.46 3.31
CA SER A 219 -3.42 33.39 2.34
C SER A 219 -2.92 32.10 2.99
N ASP A 220 -2.57 32.16 4.27
CA ASP A 220 -2.04 31.01 5.03
C ASP A 220 -2.91 30.72 6.27
N ALA A 221 -4.19 31.11 6.22
CA ALA A 221 -5.17 30.59 7.18
C ALA A 221 -5.43 29.11 6.86
N ASP A 222 -5.62 28.33 7.91
CA ASP A 222 -6.11 26.95 7.91
C ASP A 222 -7.30 26.97 8.88
N SER A 223 -8.49 27.15 8.31
CA SER A 223 -9.70 27.50 9.07
C SER A 223 -10.34 26.32 9.78
N ASP A 224 -10.16 25.10 9.28
CA ASP A 224 -10.67 23.86 9.87
C ASP A 224 -9.61 23.01 10.61
N GLY A 225 -8.32 23.34 10.42
CA GLY A 225 -7.20 22.76 11.15
C GLY A 225 -6.69 21.44 10.57
N ASP A 226 -7.03 21.12 9.33
CA ASP A 226 -6.67 19.88 8.65
C ASP A 226 -5.20 19.90 8.15
N GLY A 227 -4.57 21.08 8.09
CA GLY A 227 -3.20 21.33 7.67
C GLY A 227 -3.04 21.88 6.25
N LEU A 228 -4.09 21.92 5.44
CA LEU A 228 -4.15 22.66 4.19
C LEU A 228 -4.50 24.12 4.49
N THR A 229 -4.12 25.02 3.59
CA THR A 229 -4.51 26.42 3.74
C THR A 229 -5.80 26.68 2.99
N ASP A 230 -6.66 27.57 3.50
CA ASP A 230 -7.88 28.02 2.81
C ASP A 230 -7.60 28.48 1.37
N ALA A 231 -6.37 28.94 1.11
CA ALA A 231 -5.93 29.30 -0.22
C ALA A 231 -5.69 28.05 -1.09
N TRP A 232 -4.96 27.06 -0.60
CA TRP A 232 -4.77 25.78 -1.28
C TRP A 232 -6.11 25.15 -1.66
N GLU A 233 -7.04 25.07 -0.71
CA GLU A 233 -8.33 24.37 -0.86
C GLU A 233 -9.22 25.02 -1.92
N ARG A 234 -9.14 26.35 -2.03
CA ARG A 234 -9.79 27.12 -3.10
C ARG A 234 -9.02 27.15 -4.43
N GLY A 235 -7.92 26.42 -4.57
CA GLY A 235 -7.16 26.34 -5.82
C GLY A 235 -5.89 27.19 -5.89
N PHE A 236 -5.65 28.07 -4.93
CA PHE A 236 -4.50 28.96 -4.96
C PHE A 236 -3.22 28.18 -4.61
N GLY A 237 -2.40 27.90 -5.63
CA GLY A 237 -1.14 27.17 -5.50
C GLY A 237 -1.19 25.70 -5.94
N ARG A 238 -2.36 25.21 -6.38
CA ARG A 238 -2.55 23.86 -6.94
C ARG A 238 -2.18 23.76 -8.42
N TYR A 239 -2.30 24.85 -9.15
CA TYR A 239 -2.15 24.85 -10.61
C TYR A 239 -0.73 25.26 -11.07
N GLN A 240 -0.24 24.59 -12.12
CA GLN A 240 1.02 24.89 -12.80
C GLN A 240 0.88 24.77 -14.31
N VAL A 241 1.42 25.75 -15.05
CA VAL A 241 1.49 25.68 -16.51
C VAL A 241 2.67 24.83 -16.95
N VAL A 242 2.42 23.80 -17.75
CA VAL A 242 3.45 22.96 -18.35
C VAL A 242 3.52 23.25 -19.84
N GLN A 243 4.63 23.87 -20.26
CA GLN A 243 4.86 24.29 -21.64
C GLN A 243 5.33 23.10 -22.49
N GLY A 244 4.77 22.95 -23.69
CA GLY A 244 5.15 21.92 -24.66
C GLY A 244 4.01 21.55 -25.59
N SER A 245 4.33 20.97 -26.74
CA SER A 245 3.33 20.43 -27.67
C SER A 245 3.02 18.99 -27.26
N PHE A 246 1.83 18.79 -26.72
CA PHE A 246 1.32 17.50 -26.26
C PHE A 246 -0.01 17.22 -26.95
N THR A 247 -0.28 15.95 -27.26
CA THR A 247 -1.67 15.51 -27.41
C THR A 247 -2.36 15.56 -26.04
N TRP A 248 -3.68 15.66 -26.00
CA TRP A 248 -4.42 15.68 -24.73
C TRP A 248 -4.12 14.44 -23.87
N GLU A 249 -4.05 13.25 -24.48
CA GLU A 249 -3.71 12.01 -23.78
C GLU A 249 -2.28 11.99 -23.22
N GLN A 250 -1.31 12.55 -23.95
CA GLN A 250 0.05 12.70 -23.45
C GLN A 250 0.12 13.69 -22.28
N ALA A 251 -0.64 14.79 -22.35
CA ALA A 251 -0.72 15.76 -21.27
C ALA A 251 -1.35 15.16 -20.01
N LYS A 252 -2.42 14.36 -20.17
CA LYS A 252 -3.05 13.59 -19.09
C LYS A 252 -2.07 12.62 -18.45
N ALA A 253 -1.42 11.78 -19.25
CA ALA A 253 -0.44 10.82 -18.73
C ALA A 253 0.76 11.49 -18.04
N ASP A 254 1.24 12.62 -18.57
CA ASP A 254 2.33 13.40 -17.97
C ASP A 254 1.90 14.04 -16.64
N ALA A 255 0.69 14.59 -16.54
CA ALA A 255 0.12 15.09 -15.29
C ALA A 255 -0.03 13.98 -14.24
N GLU A 256 -0.60 12.83 -14.61
CA GLU A 256 -0.76 11.66 -13.72
C GLU A 256 0.60 11.15 -13.22
N SER A 257 1.62 11.12 -14.09
CA SER A 257 2.98 10.71 -13.71
C SER A 257 3.63 11.64 -12.67
N LYS A 258 3.21 12.90 -12.62
CA LYS A 258 3.65 13.92 -11.65
C LYS A 258 2.81 13.92 -10.37
N GLY A 259 1.82 13.03 -10.27
CA GLY A 259 0.97 12.87 -9.09
C GLY A 259 -0.17 13.88 -8.99
N GLY A 260 -0.64 14.41 -10.13
CA GLY A 260 -1.84 15.24 -10.21
C GLY A 260 -2.64 14.89 -11.45
N HIS A 261 -3.42 15.82 -11.98
CA HIS A 261 -4.22 15.61 -13.19
C HIS A 261 -4.23 16.87 -14.07
N LEU A 262 -4.86 16.77 -15.25
CA LEU A 262 -5.18 17.96 -16.02
C LEU A 262 -6.19 18.79 -15.23
N ALA A 263 -6.00 20.11 -15.27
CA ALA A 263 -6.77 21.03 -14.46
C ALA A 263 -8.27 20.96 -14.76
N THR A 264 -9.02 20.96 -13.68
CA THR A 264 -10.47 21.03 -13.64
C THR A 264 -10.88 22.45 -13.27
N VAL A 265 -12.03 22.91 -13.76
CA VAL A 265 -12.51 24.26 -13.49
C VAL A 265 -13.98 24.22 -13.16
N THR A 266 -14.29 24.18 -11.87
CA THR A 266 -15.64 23.98 -11.35
C THR A 266 -16.30 25.28 -10.91
N SER A 267 -15.55 26.39 -10.86
CA SER A 267 -16.04 27.70 -10.44
C SER A 267 -15.46 28.88 -11.24
N ALA A 268 -16.13 30.03 -11.12
CA ALA A 268 -15.66 31.28 -11.73
C ALA A 268 -14.34 31.79 -11.12
N ASP A 269 -14.10 31.52 -9.82
CA ASP A 269 -12.89 31.93 -9.12
C ASP A 269 -11.66 31.13 -9.59
N GLU A 270 -11.81 29.82 -9.78
CA GLU A 270 -10.77 28.95 -10.37
C GLU A 270 -10.45 29.38 -11.81
N ASN A 271 -11.48 29.64 -12.61
CA ASN A 271 -11.30 30.11 -13.99
C ASN A 271 -10.52 31.44 -14.03
N ALA A 272 -10.84 32.39 -13.14
CA ALA A 272 -10.13 33.65 -13.04
C ALA A 272 -8.66 33.45 -12.64
N PHE A 273 -8.37 32.52 -11.73
CA PHE A 273 -6.99 32.19 -11.33
C PHE A 273 -6.17 31.60 -12.48
N ILE A 274 -6.72 30.61 -13.18
CA ILE A 274 -6.11 29.98 -14.36
C ILE A 274 -5.85 31.03 -15.46
N SER A 275 -6.82 31.92 -15.69
CA SER A 275 -6.71 32.99 -16.67
C SER A 275 -5.54 33.93 -16.38
N GLY A 276 -5.26 34.21 -15.10
CA GLY A 276 -4.13 35.01 -14.63
C GLY A 276 -2.74 34.38 -14.85
N MET A 277 -2.64 33.10 -15.24
CA MET A 277 -1.35 32.40 -15.38
C MET A 277 -0.58 32.73 -16.67
N ASN A 278 -1.07 33.66 -17.50
CA ASN A 278 -0.44 34.10 -18.76
C ASN A 278 -0.03 32.91 -19.64
N THR A 279 -0.98 32.01 -19.90
CA THR A 279 -0.75 30.78 -20.64
C THR A 279 -1.02 30.97 -22.13
N GLN A 280 -0.28 30.25 -22.99
CA GLN A 280 -0.71 30.07 -24.39
C GLN A 280 -1.84 29.04 -24.42
N LEU A 281 -2.50 28.87 -25.56
CA LEU A 281 -3.53 27.83 -25.79
C LEU A 281 -3.13 26.51 -25.10
N ALA A 282 -3.90 26.10 -24.08
CA ALA A 282 -3.52 25.01 -23.19
C ALA A 282 -4.65 24.02 -22.95
N TRP A 283 -4.30 22.73 -22.82
CA TRP A 283 -5.25 21.68 -22.46
C TRP A 283 -5.76 21.84 -21.02
N LEU A 284 -7.08 21.67 -20.87
CA LEU A 284 -7.78 21.43 -19.61
C LEU A 284 -8.30 19.99 -19.55
N GLY A 285 -8.69 19.54 -18.37
CA GLY A 285 -9.05 18.16 -18.09
C GLY A 285 -10.46 17.73 -18.52
N ALA A 286 -11.18 18.47 -19.38
CA ALA A 286 -12.51 18.04 -19.82
C ALA A 286 -12.52 17.43 -21.23
N THR A 287 -13.38 16.42 -21.42
CA THR A 287 -13.64 15.79 -22.71
C THR A 287 -15.09 15.34 -22.84
N ASP A 288 -15.60 15.27 -24.07
CA ASP A 288 -16.88 14.62 -24.42
C ASP A 288 -16.70 13.44 -25.39
N SER A 289 -15.47 12.94 -25.55
CA SER A 289 -15.11 11.88 -26.50
C SER A 289 -15.87 10.56 -26.31
N SER A 290 -16.40 10.32 -25.10
CA SER A 290 -17.23 9.15 -24.79
C SER A 290 -18.67 9.31 -25.29
N GLN A 291 -19.21 10.53 -25.24
CA GLN A 291 -20.55 10.88 -25.70
C GLN A 291 -20.61 12.36 -26.08
N GLU A 292 -20.76 12.60 -27.37
CA GLU A 292 -20.89 13.94 -27.97
C GLU A 292 -21.85 14.86 -27.21
N GLY A 293 -21.37 16.06 -26.86
CA GLY A 293 -22.11 17.10 -26.15
C GLY A 293 -22.29 16.84 -24.65
N LEU A 294 -21.76 15.73 -24.11
CA LEU A 294 -21.74 15.43 -22.68
C LEU A 294 -20.31 15.53 -22.14
N TRP A 295 -19.92 16.75 -21.75
CA TRP A 295 -18.61 17.05 -21.20
C TRP A 295 -18.42 16.47 -19.79
N GLN A 296 -17.24 15.90 -19.55
CA GLN A 296 -16.84 15.27 -18.29
C GLN A 296 -15.41 15.70 -17.94
N TRP A 297 -15.16 16.00 -16.66
CA TRP A 297 -13.81 16.20 -16.13
C TRP A 297 -13.09 14.86 -15.95
N VAL A 298 -11.76 14.85 -16.11
CA VAL A 298 -10.89 13.67 -15.89
C VAL A 298 -10.98 13.08 -14.49
N THR A 299 -11.39 13.89 -13.52
CA THR A 299 -11.62 13.57 -12.11
C THR A 299 -13.01 12.99 -11.84
N GLY A 300 -13.96 13.14 -12.76
CA GLY A 300 -15.35 12.70 -12.59
C GLY A 300 -16.29 13.71 -11.94
N GLU A 301 -15.80 14.90 -11.58
CA GLU A 301 -16.62 15.99 -11.05
C GLU A 301 -17.70 16.44 -12.06
N GLY A 302 -18.78 17.03 -11.56
CA GLY A 302 -19.85 17.53 -12.41
C GLY A 302 -19.44 18.73 -13.27
N PHE A 303 -19.69 18.65 -14.58
CA PHE A 303 -19.45 19.76 -15.52
C PHE A 303 -20.54 20.85 -15.43
N ASN A 304 -20.59 21.56 -14.29
CA ASN A 304 -21.65 22.52 -13.96
C ASN A 304 -21.29 23.99 -14.25
N TYR A 305 -20.00 24.31 -14.28
CA TYR A 305 -19.49 25.62 -14.65
C TYR A 305 -18.89 25.55 -16.05
N SER A 306 -19.09 26.61 -16.84
CA SER A 306 -18.50 26.70 -18.17
C SER A 306 -18.15 28.13 -18.55
N ASN A 307 -17.02 28.29 -19.23
CA ASN A 307 -16.56 29.57 -19.77
C ASN A 307 -16.37 29.52 -21.29
N TRP A 308 -17.28 28.84 -21.99
CA TRP A 308 -17.27 28.67 -23.44
C TRP A 308 -17.26 30.01 -24.19
N TYR A 309 -16.55 30.05 -25.33
CA TYR A 309 -16.58 31.18 -26.25
C TYR A 309 -17.99 31.40 -26.83
N ILE A 310 -18.44 32.65 -26.82
CA ILE A 310 -19.68 33.08 -27.45
C ILE A 310 -19.33 34.09 -28.55
N GLY A 311 -19.17 33.59 -29.78
CA GLY A 311 -18.79 34.37 -30.95
C GLY A 311 -19.96 34.88 -31.81
N TYR A 312 -19.64 35.62 -32.87
CA TYR A 312 -20.63 36.09 -33.86
C TYR A 312 -21.03 35.00 -34.87
N ASP A 313 -20.23 33.94 -34.98
CA ASP A 313 -20.27 32.84 -35.95
C ASP A 313 -20.74 31.50 -35.38
N GLY A 314 -20.85 31.37 -34.05
CA GLY A 314 -21.30 30.17 -33.36
C GLY A 314 -21.01 30.25 -31.85
N GLN A 315 -21.60 29.33 -31.07
CA GLN A 315 -21.31 29.15 -29.65
C GLN A 315 -20.49 27.87 -29.51
N GLU A 316 -19.33 27.94 -28.85
CA GLU A 316 -18.59 26.73 -28.45
C GLU A 316 -19.36 25.98 -27.35
N PRO A 317 -19.22 24.65 -27.25
CA PRO A 317 -18.44 23.78 -28.13
C PRO A 317 -19.14 23.59 -29.49
N ASP A 318 -18.42 23.77 -30.59
CA ASP A 318 -18.97 23.72 -31.94
C ASP A 318 -18.74 22.38 -32.66
N ASN A 319 -17.86 21.54 -32.08
CA ASN A 319 -17.42 20.27 -32.61
C ASN A 319 -17.09 20.33 -34.12
N TYR A 320 -16.27 21.31 -34.50
CA TYR A 320 -15.88 21.54 -35.87
C TYR A 320 -15.24 20.29 -36.50
N GLY A 321 -15.91 19.74 -37.52
CA GLY A 321 -15.44 18.54 -38.22
C GLY A 321 -15.82 17.22 -37.55
N GLY A 322 -16.51 17.24 -36.41
CA GLY A 322 -17.00 16.04 -35.71
C GLY A 322 -15.90 15.27 -34.98
N ASN A 323 -14.81 15.94 -34.60
CA ASN A 323 -13.64 15.33 -33.96
C ASN A 323 -12.95 16.24 -32.93
N GLN A 324 -13.63 17.31 -32.49
CA GLN A 324 -13.15 18.16 -31.42
C GLN A 324 -13.86 17.72 -30.15
N HIS A 325 -13.08 17.18 -29.22
CA HIS A 325 -13.62 16.50 -28.04
C HIS A 325 -12.89 16.89 -26.75
N TYR A 326 -11.97 17.85 -26.81
CA TYR A 326 -11.03 18.13 -25.72
C TYR A 326 -10.97 19.62 -25.42
N LEU A 327 -11.09 19.97 -24.14
CA LEU A 327 -11.22 21.35 -23.70
C LEU A 327 -9.87 22.08 -23.72
N ILE A 328 -9.88 23.29 -24.27
CA ILE A 328 -8.74 24.22 -24.24
C ILE A 328 -9.12 25.56 -23.61
N THR A 329 -8.13 26.22 -23.03
CA THR A 329 -8.22 27.61 -22.54
C THR A 329 -7.54 28.60 -23.48
N HIS A 330 -7.78 29.90 -23.25
CA HIS A 330 -7.28 31.06 -24.01
C HIS A 330 -7.63 31.03 -25.51
N PHE A 331 -8.83 30.56 -25.84
CA PHE A 331 -9.32 30.53 -27.21
C PHE A 331 -9.40 31.94 -27.81
N ASN A 332 -8.96 32.10 -29.06
CA ASN A 332 -8.87 33.41 -29.74
C ASN A 332 -8.07 34.50 -28.99
N GLY A 333 -7.16 34.11 -28.09
CA GLY A 333 -6.32 35.05 -27.32
C GLY A 333 -7.09 35.83 -26.25
N SER A 334 -8.21 35.28 -25.78
CA SER A 334 -9.04 35.82 -24.70
C SER A 334 -9.36 34.70 -23.71
N ASP A 335 -9.68 35.05 -22.46
CA ASP A 335 -9.90 34.09 -21.36
C ASP A 335 -11.26 33.38 -21.45
N ILE A 336 -11.42 32.59 -22.50
CA ILE A 336 -12.60 31.77 -22.81
C ILE A 336 -12.16 30.42 -23.37
N TRP A 337 -13.06 29.43 -23.26
CA TRP A 337 -12.81 28.05 -23.64
C TRP A 337 -13.27 27.77 -25.08
N GLY A 338 -12.60 26.81 -25.71
CA GLY A 338 -13.03 26.15 -26.94
C GLY A 338 -12.81 24.64 -26.83
N ASP A 339 -13.34 23.87 -27.77
CA ASP A 339 -13.04 22.45 -27.94
C ASP A 339 -12.14 22.22 -29.14
N GLU A 340 -11.27 21.23 -29.04
CA GLU A 340 -10.28 20.98 -30.06
C GLU A 340 -10.02 19.48 -30.24
N ARG A 341 -9.43 19.13 -31.38
CA ARG A 341 -9.00 17.75 -31.69
C ARG A 341 -7.78 17.34 -30.86
N VAL A 342 -7.70 16.07 -30.50
CA VAL A 342 -6.68 15.49 -29.60
C VAL A 342 -5.22 15.85 -29.92
N ASP A 343 -4.91 16.08 -31.19
CA ASP A 343 -3.57 16.27 -31.75
C ASP A 343 -3.34 17.67 -32.33
N ASP A 344 -4.11 18.68 -31.92
CA ASP A 344 -3.96 20.01 -32.49
C ASP A 344 -2.57 20.61 -32.20
N PRO A 345 -1.79 20.94 -33.24
CA PRO A 345 -0.41 21.40 -33.08
C PRO A 345 -0.31 22.84 -32.54
N ASN A 346 -1.42 23.57 -32.44
CA ASN A 346 -1.46 24.93 -31.90
C ASN A 346 -1.59 24.94 -30.37
N VAL A 347 -1.96 23.82 -29.75
CA VAL A 347 -1.96 23.70 -28.29
C VAL A 347 -0.52 23.54 -27.81
N ALA A 348 -0.06 24.53 -27.05
CA ALA A 348 1.36 24.73 -26.72
C ALA A 348 1.66 24.50 -25.23
N ALA A 349 0.66 24.12 -24.45
CA ALA A 349 0.80 23.82 -23.04
C ALA A 349 -0.35 22.94 -22.54
N TYR A 350 -0.24 22.51 -21.29
CA TYR A 350 -1.38 22.05 -20.50
C TYR A 350 -1.30 22.65 -19.10
N ILE A 351 -2.44 22.72 -18.41
CA ILE A 351 -2.48 23.16 -17.01
C ILE A 351 -2.53 21.92 -16.13
N PHE A 352 -1.47 21.74 -15.35
CA PHE A 352 -1.35 20.72 -14.31
C PHE A 352 -2.04 21.20 -13.04
N GLU A 353 -2.81 20.34 -12.40
CA GLU A 353 -3.42 20.57 -11.09
C GLU A 353 -2.94 19.53 -10.09
N PHE A 354 -2.50 19.99 -8.93
CA PHE A 354 -2.02 19.18 -7.81
C PHE A 354 -3.11 19.06 -6.74
N GLY A 355 -3.64 17.86 -6.55
CA GLY A 355 -4.76 17.59 -5.62
C GLY A 355 -6.09 18.19 -6.07
N TYR A 356 -7.11 18.11 -5.21
CA TYR A 356 -8.50 18.46 -5.53
C TYR A 356 -8.97 19.71 -4.78
N PRO A 357 -9.97 20.46 -5.29
CA PRO A 357 -10.62 21.50 -4.51
C PRO A 357 -11.37 20.87 -3.33
N THR A 358 -11.34 21.53 -2.18
CA THR A 358 -12.00 21.08 -0.95
C THR A 358 -12.70 22.24 -0.23
N ASP A 359 -13.56 21.94 0.74
CA ASP A 359 -14.27 22.96 1.53
C ASP A 359 -13.36 23.52 2.64
N PRO A 360 -12.93 24.79 2.59
CA PRO A 360 -12.00 25.38 3.56
C PRO A 360 -12.47 25.47 5.02
N TYR A 361 -13.67 24.99 5.29
CA TYR A 361 -14.29 25.03 6.60
C TYR A 361 -14.69 23.63 7.09
N ASN A 362 -14.27 22.58 6.37
CA ASN A 362 -14.60 21.20 6.66
C ASN A 362 -13.42 20.28 6.30
N ALA A 363 -12.68 19.87 7.33
CA ALA A 363 -11.45 19.09 7.22
C ALA A 363 -11.57 17.73 6.50
N ASP A 364 -12.79 17.23 6.32
CA ASP A 364 -13.15 15.96 5.66
C ASP A 364 -14.34 16.26 4.74
N SER A 365 -14.04 16.63 3.50
CA SER A 365 -14.99 17.22 2.56
C SER A 365 -16.14 16.26 2.19
N ASP A 366 -15.87 14.96 2.09
CA ASP A 366 -16.86 13.95 1.73
C ASP A 366 -17.44 13.14 2.90
N GLY A 367 -16.85 13.26 4.09
CA GLY A 367 -17.32 12.69 5.34
C GLY A 367 -16.99 11.20 5.53
N ASP A 368 -15.98 10.67 4.86
CA ASP A 368 -15.57 9.27 4.93
C ASP A 368 -14.69 8.94 6.15
N GLY A 369 -14.24 9.96 6.87
CA GLY A 369 -13.40 9.88 8.06
C GLY A 369 -11.90 10.09 7.80
N PHE A 370 -11.49 10.42 6.58
CA PHE A 370 -10.12 10.84 6.26
C PHE A 370 -10.11 12.35 6.00
N ASN A 371 -9.11 13.04 6.53
CA ASN A 371 -8.97 14.46 6.27
C ASN A 371 -8.46 14.69 4.85
N ASP A 372 -8.88 15.80 4.26
CA ASP A 372 -8.52 16.21 2.89
C ASP A 372 -7.01 16.28 2.69
N SER A 373 -6.26 16.72 3.72
CA SER A 373 -4.81 16.72 3.73
C SER A 373 -4.15 15.33 3.67
N ILE A 374 -4.74 14.33 4.34
CA ILE A 374 -4.30 12.93 4.28
C ILE A 374 -4.55 12.38 2.88
N GLU A 375 -5.75 12.56 2.36
CA GLU A 375 -6.15 12.05 1.06
C GLU A 375 -5.30 12.64 -0.07
N THR A 376 -5.09 13.95 -0.02
CA THR A 376 -4.19 14.66 -0.93
C THR A 376 -2.77 14.07 -0.88
N HIS A 377 -2.25 13.71 0.30
CA HIS A 377 -0.92 13.10 0.43
C HIS A 377 -0.88 11.67 -0.16
N TYR A 378 -1.90 10.87 0.09
CA TYR A 378 -2.02 9.50 -0.42
C TYR A 378 -2.57 9.43 -1.85
N LYS A 379 -2.83 10.58 -2.48
CA LYS A 379 -3.33 10.75 -3.85
C LYS A 379 -4.70 10.10 -4.07
N THR A 380 -5.55 10.14 -3.06
CA THR A 380 -6.98 9.84 -3.18
C THR A 380 -7.77 11.13 -3.39
N ASP A 381 -9.02 11.00 -3.83
CA ASP A 381 -9.90 12.13 -4.14
C ASP A 381 -10.72 12.50 -2.89
N PRO A 382 -10.45 13.64 -2.22
CA PRO A 382 -11.15 14.08 -1.01
C PRO A 382 -12.64 14.40 -1.19
N ASN A 383 -13.15 14.33 -2.41
CA ASN A 383 -14.56 14.54 -2.72
C ASN A 383 -15.29 13.23 -3.05
N ASN A 384 -14.65 12.08 -2.84
CA ASN A 384 -15.17 10.77 -3.21
C ASN A 384 -14.96 9.71 -2.11
N ALA A 385 -15.95 9.63 -1.21
CA ALA A 385 -15.97 8.73 -0.05
C ALA A 385 -15.85 7.23 -0.36
N ALA A 386 -15.89 6.84 -1.65
CA ALA A 386 -15.64 5.47 -2.07
C ALA A 386 -14.15 5.16 -2.30
N VAL A 387 -13.28 6.16 -2.40
CA VAL A 387 -11.85 6.04 -2.71
C VAL A 387 -11.05 6.64 -1.56
N THR A 388 -10.65 5.79 -0.62
CA THR A 388 -9.96 6.20 0.60
C THR A 388 -8.47 5.82 0.56
N PRO A 389 -7.60 6.44 1.38
CA PRO A 389 -6.19 6.08 1.48
C PRO A 389 -5.94 4.58 1.75
N ASN A 390 -6.86 3.94 2.47
CA ASN A 390 -6.73 2.53 2.82
C ASN A 390 -7.21 1.61 1.69
N ASN A 391 -8.34 1.91 1.02
CA ASN A 391 -8.90 1.02 0.01
C ASN A 391 -8.27 1.18 -1.39
N SER A 392 -7.54 2.27 -1.63
CA SER A 392 -6.76 2.51 -2.85
C SER A 392 -5.44 1.74 -2.87
N ARG A 393 -4.97 1.25 -1.72
CA ARG A 393 -3.73 0.49 -1.60
C ARG A 393 -3.99 -1.01 -1.75
N PRO A 394 -3.16 -1.74 -2.53
CA PRO A 394 -3.32 -3.17 -2.66
C PRO A 394 -3.08 -3.86 -1.32
N ALA A 395 -4.01 -4.74 -0.95
CA ALA A 395 -3.88 -5.57 0.24
C ALA A 395 -3.19 -6.90 -0.09
N GLY A 396 -2.41 -7.43 0.84
CA GLY A 396 -1.62 -8.64 0.63
C GLY A 396 -1.42 -9.49 1.88
N ARG A 397 -0.57 -10.51 1.71
CA ARG A 397 -0.07 -11.40 2.76
C ARG A 397 1.29 -10.92 3.25
N VAL A 398 1.66 -11.35 4.45
CA VAL A 398 2.91 -10.94 5.09
C VAL A 398 3.89 -12.11 5.14
N ARG A 399 5.14 -11.87 4.78
CA ARG A 399 6.25 -12.81 4.97
C ARG A 399 7.40 -12.10 5.69
N ALA A 400 7.97 -12.75 6.70
CA ALA A 400 9.08 -12.22 7.48
C ALA A 400 10.22 -13.26 7.57
N TRP A 401 11.47 -12.79 7.63
CA TRP A 401 12.67 -13.63 7.69
C TRP A 401 13.82 -12.93 8.42
N GLY A 402 14.83 -13.70 8.85
CA GLY A 402 15.97 -13.22 9.65
C GLY A 402 15.89 -13.71 11.09
N ASP A 403 16.29 -12.86 12.04
CA ASP A 403 16.15 -13.16 13.47
C ASP A 403 14.68 -13.33 13.85
N SER A 404 14.42 -14.30 14.72
CA SER A 404 13.08 -14.58 15.23
C SER A 404 13.13 -14.97 16.70
N ALA A 405 14.18 -14.55 17.42
CA ALA A 405 14.39 -14.90 18.82
C ALA A 405 13.23 -14.47 19.74
N PHE A 406 12.47 -13.45 19.35
CA PHE A 406 11.32 -12.93 20.08
C PHE A 406 9.98 -13.12 19.34
N GLY A 407 9.96 -13.90 18.26
CA GLY A 407 8.78 -14.16 17.45
C GLY A 407 8.46 -13.08 16.41
N GLU A 408 9.37 -12.16 16.13
CA GLU A 408 9.22 -11.07 15.16
C GLU A 408 9.00 -11.54 13.71
N CYS A 409 9.49 -12.74 13.36
CA CYS A 409 9.19 -13.40 12.08
C CYS A 409 7.97 -14.33 12.13
N ALA A 410 7.36 -14.56 13.30
CA ALA A 410 6.21 -15.44 13.47
C ALA A 410 4.91 -14.70 13.08
N VAL A 411 4.72 -14.49 11.77
CA VAL A 411 3.53 -13.84 11.21
C VAL A 411 2.27 -14.59 11.68
N PRO A 412 1.25 -13.88 12.23
CA PRO A 412 0.00 -14.52 12.64
C PRO A 412 -0.70 -15.20 11.45
N PRO A 413 -1.14 -16.47 11.57
CA PRO A 413 -1.69 -17.24 10.44
C PRO A 413 -3.03 -16.71 9.94
N THR A 414 -3.75 -15.92 10.76
CA THR A 414 -5.03 -15.30 10.40
C THR A 414 -4.89 -13.86 9.94
N LEU A 415 -3.66 -13.37 9.71
CA LEU A 415 -3.42 -12.00 9.28
C LEU A 415 -3.77 -11.85 7.78
N GLU A 416 -4.81 -11.08 7.49
CA GLU A 416 -5.30 -10.84 6.15
C GLU A 416 -5.61 -9.35 5.92
N GLY A 417 -5.76 -8.95 4.66
CA GLY A 417 -6.15 -7.60 4.30
C GLY A 417 -5.12 -6.52 4.68
N VAL A 418 -3.83 -6.86 4.72
CA VAL A 418 -2.75 -5.95 5.15
C VAL A 418 -2.39 -5.00 4.02
N ILE A 419 -2.29 -3.70 4.30
CA ILE A 419 -1.90 -2.65 3.33
C ILE A 419 -0.54 -2.02 3.62
N GLN A 420 -0.02 -2.18 4.84
CA GLN A 420 1.33 -1.77 5.22
C GLN A 420 1.91 -2.67 6.31
N VAL A 421 3.23 -2.83 6.29
CA VAL A 421 4.03 -3.48 7.34
C VAL A 421 5.12 -2.53 7.83
N ALA A 422 5.49 -2.64 9.10
CA ALA A 422 6.68 -2.02 9.66
C ALA A 422 7.39 -3.00 10.61
N ALA A 423 8.72 -2.89 10.69
CA ALA A 423 9.56 -3.77 11.49
C ALA A 423 10.31 -2.95 12.54
N GLY A 424 10.12 -3.30 13.81
CA GLY A 424 10.84 -2.71 14.95
C GLY A 424 12.16 -3.42 15.21
N SER A 425 12.72 -3.24 16.41
CA SER A 425 13.97 -3.91 16.78
C SER A 425 13.80 -5.42 16.95
N SER A 426 12.68 -5.85 17.53
CA SER A 426 12.39 -7.24 17.94
C SER A 426 10.91 -7.59 17.80
N ASP A 427 10.17 -6.80 17.02
CA ASP A 427 8.73 -6.95 16.80
C ASP A 427 8.33 -6.43 15.42
N SER A 428 7.10 -6.74 15.03
CA SER A 428 6.54 -6.42 13.73
C SER A 428 5.11 -5.95 13.89
N ILE A 429 4.68 -5.05 13.01
CA ILE A 429 3.34 -4.45 13.03
C ILE A 429 2.82 -4.31 11.61
N ALA A 430 1.51 -4.45 11.46
CA ALA A 430 0.79 -4.33 10.20
C ALA A 430 -0.47 -3.47 10.39
N VAL A 431 -0.84 -2.73 9.36
CA VAL A 431 -2.17 -2.07 9.28
C VAL A 431 -2.99 -2.73 8.18
N LYS A 432 -4.28 -2.94 8.46
CA LYS A 432 -5.24 -3.60 7.57
C LYS A 432 -6.11 -2.58 6.83
N LEU A 433 -6.82 -3.03 5.79
CA LEU A 433 -7.76 -2.25 4.98
C LEU A 433 -8.80 -1.48 5.82
N ASP A 434 -9.24 -2.06 6.93
CA ASP A 434 -10.21 -1.45 7.85
C ASP A 434 -9.59 -0.39 8.80
N GLY A 435 -8.31 -0.07 8.63
CA GLY A 435 -7.58 0.88 9.47
C GLY A 435 -7.25 0.36 10.87
N THR A 436 -7.42 -0.94 11.14
CA THR A 436 -6.98 -1.57 12.39
C THR A 436 -5.55 -2.09 12.28
N ILE A 437 -4.88 -2.20 13.44
CA ILE A 437 -3.49 -2.60 13.56
C ILE A 437 -3.39 -3.99 14.18
N GLU A 438 -2.48 -4.81 13.66
CA GLU A 438 -2.03 -6.07 14.27
C GLU A 438 -0.53 -6.00 14.55
N SER A 439 -0.07 -6.53 15.68
CA SER A 439 1.35 -6.59 16.01
C SER A 439 1.74 -7.93 16.65
N TRP A 440 2.98 -8.34 16.42
CA TRP A 440 3.53 -9.61 16.90
C TRP A 440 5.04 -9.50 17.14
N GLY A 441 5.60 -10.50 17.81
CA GLY A 441 6.95 -10.42 18.36
C GLY A 441 6.98 -9.85 19.78
N ALA A 442 8.18 -9.43 20.20
CA ALA A 442 8.59 -9.13 21.58
C ALA A 442 7.55 -9.30 22.71
N MET A 443 7.53 -10.49 23.32
CA MET A 443 6.94 -10.76 24.64
C MET A 443 8.04 -11.09 25.67
N LEU A 444 8.22 -10.22 26.67
CA LEU A 444 8.75 -10.62 27.97
C LEU A 444 7.89 -10.00 29.09
N ASP A 445 7.12 -10.88 29.72
CA ASP A 445 6.30 -10.69 30.94
C ASP A 445 4.92 -10.01 30.81
N GLN A 446 3.86 -10.83 30.89
CA GLN A 446 2.44 -10.41 30.99
C GLN A 446 2.12 -9.63 32.28
N SER A 447 3.05 -9.52 33.23
CA SER A 447 2.88 -8.78 34.48
C SER A 447 3.20 -7.27 34.38
N LEU A 448 3.71 -6.81 33.24
CA LEU A 448 4.01 -5.40 32.95
C LEU A 448 3.26 -4.95 31.68
N GLN A 449 2.55 -3.82 31.75
CA GLN A 449 1.80 -3.20 30.63
C GLN A 449 2.74 -2.59 29.55
N HIS A 450 3.84 -3.27 29.22
CA HIS A 450 5.00 -2.72 28.50
C HIS A 450 5.45 -3.67 27.39
N ILE A 451 4.52 -4.06 26.52
CA ILE A 451 4.75 -5.04 25.47
C ILE A 451 4.80 -4.30 24.11
N PRO A 452 5.89 -4.38 23.33
CA PRO A 452 5.96 -3.80 21.98
C PRO A 452 4.83 -4.29 21.04
N SER A 453 4.34 -5.52 21.24
CA SER A 453 3.16 -6.09 20.54
C SER A 453 1.79 -5.70 21.14
N TYR A 454 1.73 -4.76 22.08
CA TYR A 454 0.44 -4.21 22.54
C TYR A 454 -0.04 -3.10 21.61
N VAL A 455 -1.27 -3.21 21.11
CA VAL A 455 -1.98 -2.12 20.42
C VAL A 455 -2.97 -1.47 21.39
N PRO A 456 -2.85 -0.17 21.71
CA PRO A 456 -3.79 0.50 22.61
C PRO A 456 -5.23 0.53 22.07
N GLU A 457 -6.20 0.33 22.97
CA GLU A 457 -7.62 0.51 22.65
C GLU A 457 -7.88 1.95 22.16
N GLY A 458 -8.59 2.10 21.05
CA GLY A 458 -8.91 3.41 20.43
C GLY A 458 -7.90 3.89 19.37
N VAL A 459 -6.83 3.16 19.10
CA VAL A 459 -6.03 3.35 17.87
C VAL A 459 -6.76 2.66 16.72
N ALA A 460 -7.49 3.45 15.93
CA ALA A 460 -8.27 3.01 14.77
C ALA A 460 -8.18 4.08 13.67
N ASN A 461 -8.74 3.77 12.50
CA ASN A 461 -8.69 4.62 11.31
C ASN A 461 -7.24 5.00 10.94
N VAL A 462 -6.34 4.01 10.99
CA VAL A 462 -4.91 4.20 10.75
C VAL A 462 -4.62 4.11 9.25
N VAL A 463 -3.81 5.04 8.74
CA VAL A 463 -3.33 5.09 7.35
C VAL A 463 -1.86 4.76 7.21
N GLN A 464 -1.07 5.05 8.25
CA GLN A 464 0.36 4.76 8.28
C GLN A 464 0.81 4.22 9.63
N ILE A 465 1.73 3.26 9.61
CA ILE A 465 2.42 2.72 10.79
C ILE A 465 3.94 2.76 10.63
N GLU A 466 4.64 3.00 11.73
CA GLU A 466 6.11 2.98 11.80
C GLU A 466 6.57 2.38 13.14
N SER A 467 7.74 1.73 13.14
CA SER A 467 8.30 1.09 14.33
C SER A 467 9.70 1.59 14.64
N GLY A 468 9.87 2.13 15.84
CA GLY A 468 11.19 2.38 16.42
C GLY A 468 11.72 1.17 17.17
N PHE A 469 12.67 1.39 18.10
CA PHE A 469 13.25 0.27 18.85
C PHE A 469 12.25 -0.43 19.77
N ASP A 470 11.61 0.33 20.66
CA ASP A 470 10.67 -0.18 21.66
C ASP A 470 9.35 0.59 21.66
N TYR A 471 9.10 1.40 20.62
CA TYR A 471 7.91 2.21 20.47
C TYR A 471 7.37 2.14 19.04
N LYS A 472 6.13 2.58 18.88
CA LYS A 472 5.36 2.58 17.64
C LYS A 472 4.75 3.95 17.42
N VAL A 473 4.59 4.30 16.15
CA VAL A 473 3.92 5.51 15.70
C VAL A 473 2.86 5.11 14.68
N ALA A 474 1.65 5.63 14.83
CA ALA A 474 0.60 5.49 13.84
C ALA A 474 0.04 6.86 13.46
N LEU A 475 -0.12 7.08 12.16
CA LEU A 475 -0.86 8.20 11.59
C LEU A 475 -2.30 7.76 11.36
N LYS A 476 -3.25 8.53 11.87
CA LYS A 476 -4.67 8.31 11.67
C LYS A 476 -5.19 9.14 10.48
N GLY A 477 -6.36 8.76 9.96
CA GLY A 477 -7.04 9.44 8.87
C GLY A 477 -7.40 10.89 9.18
N ASP A 478 -7.57 11.25 10.46
CA ASP A 478 -7.86 12.62 10.89
C ASP A 478 -6.61 13.53 11.01
N GLY A 479 -5.46 13.09 10.49
CA GLY A 479 -4.19 13.83 10.57
C GLY A 479 -3.57 13.88 11.98
N THR A 480 -4.08 13.11 12.94
CA THR A 480 -3.50 12.97 14.29
C THR A 480 -2.53 11.79 14.39
N VAL A 481 -1.61 11.87 15.37
CA VAL A 481 -0.56 10.85 15.58
C VAL A 481 -0.70 10.17 16.93
N ALA A 482 -0.83 8.85 16.91
CA ALA A 482 -0.74 7.99 18.09
C ALA A 482 0.69 7.46 18.28
N VAL A 483 1.20 7.49 19.50
CA VAL A 483 2.53 6.97 19.86
C VAL A 483 2.41 6.14 21.12
N TRP A 484 2.95 4.92 21.10
CA TRP A 484 2.93 4.04 22.26
C TRP A 484 4.20 3.19 22.37
N GLY A 485 4.46 2.66 23.57
CA GLY A 485 5.70 1.95 23.90
C GLY A 485 6.71 2.85 24.61
N TRP A 486 7.99 2.49 24.53
CA TRP A 486 9.09 3.16 25.24
C TRP A 486 9.90 4.08 24.32
N LEU A 487 9.66 5.38 24.48
CA LEU A 487 10.48 6.42 23.85
C LEU A 487 11.49 6.95 24.88
N TRP A 488 12.79 6.93 24.56
CA TRP A 488 13.87 7.25 25.49
C TRP A 488 14.13 8.77 25.60
N ASP A 489 13.12 9.55 25.98
CA ASP A 489 13.16 11.02 26.09
C ASP A 489 13.39 11.56 27.52
N GLY A 490 13.54 10.65 28.49
CA GLY A 490 13.85 10.96 29.88
C GLY A 490 12.65 11.17 30.81
N TYR A 491 11.41 11.29 30.31
CA TYR A 491 10.19 11.38 31.14
C TYR A 491 8.90 11.07 30.36
N SER A 492 8.66 9.86 29.85
CA SER A 492 7.30 9.26 29.87
C SER A 492 7.22 7.88 29.21
N HIS A 493 6.40 7.02 29.83
CA HIS A 493 5.65 6.02 29.09
C HIS A 493 4.58 6.76 28.28
N LEU A 494 4.64 6.71 26.96
CA LEU A 494 3.50 7.18 26.16
C LEU A 494 2.50 6.03 26.11
N ALA A 495 1.45 6.16 26.90
CA ALA A 495 0.36 5.20 27.01
C ALA A 495 -0.97 5.91 26.75
N ALA A 496 -1.15 6.49 25.56
CA ALA A 496 -2.50 6.79 25.04
C ALA A 496 -2.47 7.17 23.54
N PRO A 497 -3.49 6.77 22.76
CA PRO A 497 -3.86 7.49 21.55
C PRO A 497 -4.10 8.97 21.94
N ASP A 498 -3.59 9.92 21.16
CA ASP A 498 -3.82 11.38 21.29
C ASP A 498 -2.90 12.17 22.25
N ALA A 499 -1.91 11.54 22.89
CA ALA A 499 -0.99 12.25 23.79
C ALA A 499 0.05 13.16 23.08
N SER A 500 0.19 13.04 21.76
CA SER A 500 1.18 13.83 21.00
C SER A 500 0.75 15.29 20.83
N GLY A 501 -0.56 15.56 20.74
CA GLY A 501 -1.08 16.88 20.37
C GLY A 501 -0.66 17.36 18.97
N LEU A 502 -0.24 16.43 18.11
CA LEU A 502 0.08 16.69 16.70
C LEU A 502 -1.20 16.59 15.86
N THR A 503 -1.41 17.58 15.00
CA THR A 503 -2.52 17.68 14.02
C THR A 503 -1.96 18.12 12.67
N GLY A 504 -2.74 17.94 11.60
CA GLY A 504 -2.33 18.27 10.23
C GLY A 504 -1.11 17.52 9.75
N VAL A 505 -0.84 16.33 10.31
CA VAL A 505 0.27 15.45 9.92
C VAL A 505 -0.16 14.61 8.73
N VAL A 506 0.70 14.50 7.72
CA VAL A 506 0.46 13.69 6.52
C VAL A 506 1.42 12.51 6.37
N GLN A 507 2.55 12.54 7.09
CA GLN A 507 3.49 11.43 7.12
C GLN A 507 4.17 11.33 8.50
N VAL A 508 4.38 10.11 8.97
CA VAL A 508 5.21 9.81 10.15
C VAL A 508 6.44 8.99 9.75
N SER A 509 7.52 9.10 10.51
CA SER A 509 8.68 8.20 10.39
C SER A 509 9.31 7.95 11.76
N ALA A 510 9.49 6.68 12.12
CA ALA A 510 10.10 6.29 13.39
C ALA A 510 11.59 5.96 13.21
N GLY A 511 12.43 6.63 13.99
CA GLY A 511 13.83 6.29 14.18
C GLY A 511 14.01 5.44 15.44
N ALA A 512 15.26 5.16 15.81
CA ALA A 512 15.57 4.29 16.96
C ALA A 512 14.96 4.79 18.28
N SER A 513 15.05 6.09 18.56
CA SER A 513 14.56 6.69 19.81
C SER A 513 13.97 8.09 19.63
N HIS A 514 13.63 8.46 18.40
CA HIS A 514 12.93 9.68 18.03
C HIS A 514 12.08 9.41 16.80
N TYR A 515 11.01 10.17 16.62
CA TYR A 515 10.21 10.15 15.39
C TYR A 515 10.16 11.54 14.78
N THR A 516 9.96 11.57 13.46
CA THR A 516 9.71 12.79 12.70
C THR A 516 8.33 12.73 12.07
N VAL A 517 7.71 13.90 11.92
CA VAL A 517 6.43 14.06 11.25
C VAL A 517 6.53 15.14 10.20
N LEU A 518 5.86 14.92 9.07
CA LEU A 518 5.65 15.89 8.01
C LEU A 518 4.20 16.38 8.10
N LYS A 519 4.00 17.69 8.10
CA LYS A 519 2.68 18.30 8.00
C LYS A 519 2.34 18.66 6.57
N ALA A 520 1.05 18.83 6.29
CA ALA A 520 0.53 19.17 4.97
C ALA A 520 1.11 20.49 4.41
N ASP A 521 1.40 21.46 5.27
CA ASP A 521 2.10 22.72 4.93
C ASP A 521 3.60 22.55 4.59
N GLY A 522 4.13 21.33 4.63
CA GLY A 522 5.53 21.02 4.37
C GLY A 522 6.48 21.26 5.55
N THR A 523 5.95 21.59 6.73
CA THR A 523 6.75 21.72 7.96
C THR A 523 7.10 20.36 8.54
N VAL A 524 8.25 20.31 9.22
CA VAL A 524 8.77 19.09 9.86
C VAL A 524 8.92 19.32 11.35
N GLU A 525 8.36 18.41 12.15
CA GLU A 525 8.60 18.33 13.59
C GLU A 525 9.31 17.02 13.94
N SER A 526 10.13 17.03 14.99
CA SER A 526 10.81 15.85 15.50
C SER A 526 10.65 15.79 17.02
N ARG A 527 10.39 14.59 17.57
CA ARG A 527 10.19 14.38 19.01
C ARG A 527 10.90 13.11 19.49
N GLY A 528 11.30 13.08 20.76
CA GLY A 528 11.99 11.95 21.39
C GLY A 528 13.38 12.32 21.92
N SER A 529 14.37 11.46 21.68
CA SER A 529 15.76 11.72 22.07
C SER A 529 16.40 12.80 21.20
N ASN A 530 17.24 13.65 21.81
CA ASN A 530 18.02 14.67 21.10
C ASN A 530 19.51 14.63 21.46
N ASN A 531 20.01 13.46 21.85
CA ASN A 531 21.40 13.31 22.31
C ASN A 531 22.42 13.61 21.21
N TRP A 532 22.00 13.50 19.96
CA TRP A 532 22.80 13.62 18.76
C TRP A 532 22.36 14.78 17.87
N GLY A 533 21.29 15.50 18.22
CA GLY A 533 20.74 16.61 17.44
C GLY A 533 19.61 16.20 16.50
N GLU A 534 19.04 15.01 16.68
CA GLU A 534 18.00 14.40 15.86
C GLU A 534 16.72 15.25 15.81
N LEU A 535 16.48 16.05 16.85
CA LEU A 535 15.34 16.96 16.92
C LEU A 535 15.63 18.37 16.39
N ASN A 536 16.89 18.66 16.03
CA ASN A 536 17.29 19.99 15.58
C ASN A 536 17.02 20.17 14.09
N VAL A 537 15.73 20.19 13.74
CA VAL A 537 15.26 20.47 12.38
C VAL A 537 15.90 21.77 11.88
N PRO A 538 16.56 21.78 10.70
CA PRO A 538 17.21 22.98 10.18
C PRO A 538 16.25 24.16 10.01
N THR A 539 16.67 25.34 10.43
CA THR A 539 15.87 26.56 10.29
C THR A 539 15.62 26.89 8.82
N GLY A 540 14.37 27.16 8.45
CA GLY A 540 13.97 27.48 7.08
C GLY A 540 13.82 26.25 6.18
N LEU A 541 13.77 25.04 6.74
CA LEU A 541 13.36 23.85 6.00
C LEU A 541 11.88 23.99 5.59
N SER A 542 11.64 23.97 4.28
CA SER A 542 10.33 24.10 3.62
C SER A 542 10.28 23.17 2.42
N ASP A 543 9.09 23.01 1.82
CA ASP A 543 8.83 22.21 0.62
C ASP A 543 9.25 20.75 0.77
N VAL A 544 9.14 20.21 1.98
CA VAL A 544 9.43 18.80 2.28
C VAL A 544 8.27 17.95 1.77
N ILE A 545 8.60 16.87 1.08
CA ILE A 545 7.63 15.90 0.54
C ILE A 545 7.79 14.51 1.16
N GLN A 546 8.92 14.24 1.82
CA GLN A 546 9.13 13.01 2.55
C GLN A 546 10.06 13.24 3.74
N VAL A 547 9.78 12.60 4.87
CA VAL A 547 10.72 12.46 6.00
C VAL A 547 11.09 11.00 6.24
N SER A 548 12.31 10.77 6.73
CA SER A 548 12.78 9.47 7.19
C SER A 548 13.69 9.64 8.42
N ALA A 549 13.40 8.91 9.49
CA ALA A 549 14.16 8.93 10.75
C ALA A 549 15.02 7.67 10.87
N GLY A 550 16.33 7.85 11.04
CA GLY A 550 17.30 6.78 11.27
C GLY A 550 17.56 6.55 12.77
N ALA A 551 18.66 5.88 13.14
CA ALA A 551 18.95 5.68 14.56
C ALA A 551 19.45 6.93 15.27
N TYR A 552 20.25 7.76 14.59
CA TYR A 552 20.92 8.93 15.16
C TYR A 552 20.82 10.19 14.30
N HIS A 553 20.08 10.11 13.19
CA HIS A 553 19.88 11.20 12.25
C HIS A 553 18.48 11.16 11.64
N SER A 554 18.11 12.26 11.02
CA SER A 554 16.84 12.43 10.32
C SER A 554 17.14 13.00 8.94
N VAL A 555 16.29 12.64 7.99
CA VAL A 555 16.43 12.98 6.57
C VAL A 555 15.11 13.55 6.07
N ALA A 556 15.18 14.62 5.28
CA ALA A 556 14.06 15.19 4.56
C ALA A 556 14.38 15.22 3.07
N LEU A 557 13.42 14.80 2.25
CA LEU A 557 13.42 14.99 0.81
C LEU A 557 12.55 16.20 0.48
N LYS A 558 13.13 17.15 -0.25
CA LYS A 558 12.42 18.32 -0.76
C LYS A 558 11.79 18.05 -2.13
N ARG A 559 10.75 18.81 -2.47
CA ARG A 559 10.07 18.77 -3.78
C ARG A 559 11.01 19.02 -4.97
N ASP A 560 12.11 19.74 -4.78
CA ASP A 560 13.14 19.96 -5.81
C ASP A 560 14.16 18.79 -5.93
N GLY A 561 13.94 17.69 -5.22
CA GLY A 561 14.80 16.50 -5.21
C GLY A 561 16.04 16.64 -4.34
N LYS A 562 16.20 17.73 -3.57
CA LYS A 562 17.31 17.87 -2.62
C LYS A 562 17.05 17.12 -1.33
N VAL A 563 18.12 16.52 -0.80
CA VAL A 563 18.11 15.81 0.47
C VAL A 563 18.77 16.68 1.54
N VAL A 564 18.11 16.80 2.70
CA VAL A 564 18.62 17.51 3.88
C VAL A 564 18.72 16.52 5.04
N VAL A 565 19.87 16.51 5.73
CA VAL A 565 20.16 15.60 6.83
C VAL A 565 20.54 16.39 8.07
N TRP A 566 20.02 16.00 9.24
CA TRP A 566 20.38 16.54 10.55
C TRP A 566 20.44 15.44 11.61
N GLY A 567 20.99 15.73 12.79
CA GLY A 567 21.37 14.72 13.79
C GLY A 567 22.88 14.66 14.00
N GLN A 568 23.37 13.50 14.45
CA GLN A 568 24.70 13.25 15.02
C GLN A 568 25.75 14.36 14.82
N PHE A 569 25.77 15.28 15.80
CA PHE A 569 26.73 16.38 15.92
C PHE A 569 28.18 15.87 15.94
N ASN A 570 28.90 16.01 14.81
CA ASN A 570 30.31 16.40 14.69
C ASN A 570 30.88 16.07 13.30
N HIS A 571 30.22 16.52 12.21
CA HIS A 571 30.79 16.55 10.85
C HIS A 571 31.68 15.34 10.49
N SER A 572 31.34 14.12 10.90
CA SER A 572 32.03 12.98 10.34
C SER A 572 31.68 13.04 8.85
N SER A 573 32.68 12.97 7.98
CA SER A 573 32.51 12.99 6.52
C SER A 573 31.58 11.89 5.99
N VAL A 574 31.13 11.02 6.89
CA VAL A 574 30.29 9.84 6.75
C VAL A 574 28.83 10.21 6.41
N TYR A 575 28.29 11.34 6.89
CA TYR A 575 26.88 11.73 6.70
C TYR A 575 26.65 12.88 5.72
N GLN A 576 27.71 13.36 5.06
CA GLN A 576 27.58 14.42 4.07
C GLN A 576 26.80 13.90 2.87
N VAL A 577 25.71 14.61 2.52
CA VAL A 577 24.94 14.33 1.31
C VAL A 577 25.89 14.42 0.11
N PRO A 578 26.00 13.38 -0.74
CA PRO A 578 26.89 13.41 -1.89
C PRO A 578 26.60 14.62 -2.79
N GLU A 579 27.62 15.40 -3.16
CA GLU A 579 27.45 16.62 -3.99
C GLU A 579 26.79 16.32 -5.35
N SER A 580 26.97 15.10 -5.86
CA SER A 580 26.40 14.66 -7.14
C SER A 580 24.97 14.11 -7.03
N LEU A 581 24.37 14.07 -5.82
CA LEU A 581 23.05 13.50 -5.62
C LEU A 581 21.98 14.42 -6.23
N ASN A 582 21.23 13.91 -7.21
CA ASN A 582 20.19 14.62 -7.93
C ASN A 582 19.08 13.65 -8.38
N GLY A 583 17.89 14.18 -8.66
CA GLY A 583 16.76 13.38 -9.12
C GLY A 583 16.27 12.37 -8.09
N VAL A 584 16.42 12.66 -6.80
CA VAL A 584 15.96 11.78 -5.71
C VAL A 584 14.44 11.82 -5.61
N VAL A 585 13.83 10.65 -5.52
CA VAL A 585 12.38 10.47 -5.39
C VAL A 585 11.99 9.77 -4.09
N LYS A 586 12.92 9.06 -3.42
CA LYS A 586 12.69 8.46 -2.10
C LYS A 586 13.96 8.46 -1.25
N VAL A 587 13.81 8.58 0.06
CA VAL A 587 14.91 8.45 1.04
C VAL A 587 14.55 7.43 2.13
N ALA A 588 15.56 6.73 2.63
CA ALA A 588 15.45 5.85 3.81
C ALA A 588 16.68 6.02 4.71
N ALA A 589 16.46 6.33 5.98
CA ALA A 589 17.49 6.49 6.99
C ALA A 589 17.59 5.21 7.84
N GLY A 590 18.78 4.61 7.90
CA GLY A 590 19.06 3.46 8.75
C GLY A 590 19.83 3.84 10.01
N ASP A 591 20.55 2.88 10.58
CA ASP A 591 21.36 3.03 11.78
C ASP A 591 22.40 4.19 11.68
N HIS A 592 23.42 4.01 10.85
CA HIS A 592 24.45 5.02 10.56
C HIS A 592 24.65 5.25 9.05
N PHE A 593 23.61 5.00 8.25
CA PHE A 593 23.64 5.17 6.80
C PHE A 593 22.32 5.68 6.25
N THR A 594 22.36 6.21 5.03
CA THR A 594 21.19 6.71 4.31
C THR A 594 21.18 6.13 2.91
N LEU A 595 20.00 5.78 2.44
CA LEU A 595 19.70 5.39 1.07
C LEU A 595 18.90 6.51 0.40
N ALA A 596 19.21 6.77 -0.86
CA ALA A 596 18.41 7.60 -1.75
C ALA A 596 18.10 6.81 -3.02
N LEU A 597 16.82 6.76 -3.38
CA LEU A 597 16.33 6.24 -4.65
C LEU A 597 16.18 7.41 -5.63
N LYS A 598 16.77 7.26 -6.81
CA LYS A 598 16.64 8.21 -7.91
C LYS A 598 15.48 7.83 -8.83
N SER A 599 14.95 8.82 -9.55
CA SER A 599 13.85 8.63 -10.53
C SER A 599 14.18 7.66 -11.68
N ASP A 600 15.48 7.39 -11.91
CA ASP A 600 15.95 6.41 -12.89
C ASP A 600 16.07 4.98 -12.33
N GLY A 601 15.59 4.73 -11.10
CA GLY A 601 15.65 3.42 -10.44
C GLY A 601 17.01 3.09 -9.81
N THR A 602 17.96 4.04 -9.78
CA THR A 602 19.28 3.84 -9.15
C THR A 602 19.22 4.12 -7.65
N VAL A 603 19.84 3.25 -6.85
CA VAL A 603 20.01 3.45 -5.40
C VAL A 603 21.41 3.97 -5.08
N VAL A 604 21.49 5.04 -4.29
CA VAL A 604 22.72 5.62 -3.76
C VAL A 604 22.74 5.46 -2.24
N ALA A 605 23.82 4.90 -1.70
CA ALA A 605 24.01 4.72 -0.27
C ALA A 605 25.24 5.50 0.22
N TRP A 606 25.13 6.18 1.35
CA TRP A 606 26.27 6.82 2.04
C TRP A 606 26.13 6.69 3.56
N GLY A 607 27.25 6.72 4.29
CA GLY A 607 27.25 6.45 5.72
C GLY A 607 28.43 5.59 6.17
N LEU A 608 28.23 4.84 7.25
CA LEU A 608 29.14 3.77 7.66
C LEU A 608 28.94 2.53 6.78
N ASN A 609 30.03 1.77 6.58
CA ASN A 609 30.02 0.55 5.76
C ASN A 609 30.62 -0.66 6.48
N GLN A 610 30.50 -0.74 7.81
CA GLN A 610 31.16 -1.78 8.60
C GLN A 610 30.62 -3.19 8.29
N PHE A 611 29.36 -3.28 7.83
CA PHE A 611 28.66 -4.51 7.51
C PHE A 611 28.35 -4.64 6.01
N GLY A 612 28.87 -3.74 5.18
CA GLY A 612 28.60 -3.75 3.74
C GLY A 612 27.30 -3.05 3.34
N GLN A 613 26.62 -2.32 4.23
CA GLN A 613 25.37 -1.60 3.95
C GLN A 613 25.43 -0.56 2.82
N LEU A 614 26.63 -0.06 2.48
CA LEU A 614 26.83 0.83 1.33
C LEU A 614 27.18 0.09 0.04
N SER A 615 27.39 -1.22 0.11
CA SER A 615 27.78 -2.06 -1.03
C SER A 615 26.56 -2.41 -1.86
N VAL A 616 25.89 -1.38 -2.41
CA VAL A 616 24.73 -1.54 -3.30
C VAL A 616 25.12 -2.49 -4.45
N PRO A 617 24.35 -3.57 -4.71
CA PRO A 617 24.67 -4.51 -5.78
C PRO A 617 24.81 -3.80 -7.14
N PRO A 618 25.90 -4.02 -7.91
CA PRO A 618 26.16 -3.27 -9.15
C PRO A 618 25.12 -3.46 -10.27
N SER A 619 24.34 -4.55 -10.22
CA SER A 619 23.28 -4.85 -11.18
C SER A 619 21.89 -4.40 -10.73
N LEU A 620 21.77 -3.77 -9.56
CA LEU A 620 20.50 -3.28 -9.05
C LEU A 620 20.01 -2.11 -9.90
N THR A 621 18.87 -2.31 -10.55
CA THR A 621 18.20 -1.38 -11.46
C THR A 621 16.69 -1.55 -11.31
N ASP A 622 15.93 -0.60 -11.85
CA ASP A 622 14.46 -0.61 -11.83
C ASP A 622 13.86 -0.69 -10.41
N VAL A 623 14.53 -0.04 -9.45
CA VAL A 623 14.07 0.02 -8.05
C VAL A 623 12.92 1.01 -7.92
N VAL A 624 11.88 0.62 -7.20
CA VAL A 624 10.69 1.43 -6.90
C VAL A 624 10.55 1.72 -5.40
N ASP A 625 11.18 0.90 -4.54
CA ASP A 625 11.19 1.14 -3.10
C ASP A 625 12.52 0.75 -2.42
N ILE A 626 12.81 1.35 -1.27
CA ILE A 626 13.99 1.12 -0.44
C ILE A 626 13.61 1.13 1.05
N SER A 627 14.26 0.26 1.84
CA SER A 627 14.17 0.27 3.30
C SER A 627 15.53 0.07 3.94
N ALA A 628 15.75 0.67 5.11
CA ALA A 628 17.02 0.69 5.80
C ALA A 628 16.82 0.30 7.26
N SER A 629 17.62 -0.65 7.74
CA SER A 629 17.54 -1.13 9.13
C SER A 629 18.03 -0.07 10.11
N LEU A 630 17.29 0.09 11.20
CA LEU A 630 17.63 0.96 12.33
C LEU A 630 18.70 0.36 13.27
N VAL A 631 19.07 -0.93 13.13
CA VAL A 631 19.99 -1.62 14.07
C VAL A 631 21.14 -2.35 13.36
N ALA A 632 20.86 -3.45 12.64
CA ALA A 632 21.91 -4.35 12.15
C ALA A 632 22.73 -3.80 10.97
N GLY A 633 22.30 -2.70 10.34
CA GLY A 633 22.97 -2.17 9.16
C GLY A 633 22.80 -3.08 7.94
N HIS A 634 21.56 -3.46 7.64
CA HIS A 634 21.16 -4.07 6.37
C HIS A 634 20.17 -3.18 5.63
N ALA A 635 20.04 -3.40 4.32
CA ALA A 635 19.20 -2.62 3.43
C ALA A 635 18.41 -3.55 2.51
N LEU A 636 17.22 -3.08 2.11
CA LEU A 636 16.32 -3.74 1.19
C LEU A 636 15.98 -2.80 0.04
N ALA A 637 15.78 -3.37 -1.16
CA ALA A 637 15.24 -2.68 -2.32
C ALA A 637 14.15 -3.54 -2.98
N LEU A 638 13.07 -2.89 -3.41
CA LEU A 638 11.99 -3.48 -4.19
C LEU A 638 12.16 -3.06 -5.64
N LYS A 639 12.17 -4.02 -6.56
CA LYS A 639 12.15 -3.75 -8.00
C LYS A 639 10.72 -3.62 -8.52
N ALA A 640 10.57 -2.94 -9.66
CA ALA A 640 9.29 -2.77 -10.34
C ALA A 640 8.60 -4.09 -10.73
N ASP A 641 9.37 -5.18 -10.86
CA ASP A 641 8.89 -6.54 -11.14
C ASP A 641 8.49 -7.33 -9.88
N GLY A 642 8.41 -6.69 -8.72
CA GLY A 642 8.04 -7.34 -7.45
C GLY A 642 9.18 -8.12 -6.78
N THR A 643 10.40 -8.13 -7.35
CA THR A 643 11.55 -8.83 -6.76
C THR A 643 12.19 -8.01 -5.64
N VAL A 644 12.59 -8.70 -4.56
CA VAL A 644 13.33 -8.10 -3.44
C VAL A 644 14.83 -8.36 -3.54
N VAL A 645 15.63 -7.33 -3.31
CA VAL A 645 17.09 -7.43 -3.19
C VAL A 645 17.52 -6.91 -1.82
N ALA A 646 18.30 -7.70 -1.08
CA ALA A 646 18.81 -7.34 0.24
C ALA A 646 20.34 -7.38 0.29
N TRP A 647 20.96 -6.49 1.07
CA TRP A 647 22.41 -6.46 1.28
C TRP A 647 22.78 -5.82 2.62
N GLY A 648 24.07 -5.91 3.00
CA GLY A 648 24.57 -5.44 4.30
C GLY A 648 24.76 -6.59 5.29
N ASP A 649 24.51 -6.34 6.58
CA ASP A 649 24.61 -7.41 7.59
C ASP A 649 23.65 -8.56 7.27
N ASN A 650 24.16 -9.78 7.40
CA ASN A 650 23.41 -11.02 7.21
C ASN A 650 23.72 -12.04 8.31
N SER A 651 24.22 -11.59 9.46
CA SER A 651 24.63 -12.45 10.57
C SER A 651 23.50 -13.33 11.13
N LEU A 652 22.24 -12.94 10.94
CA LEU A 652 21.03 -13.62 11.39
C LEU A 652 20.11 -14.03 10.22
N GLY A 653 20.59 -13.94 8.97
CA GLY A 653 19.81 -14.27 7.78
C GLY A 653 18.91 -13.15 7.24
N GLN A 654 18.95 -11.94 7.83
CA GLN A 654 18.10 -10.81 7.46
C GLN A 654 18.27 -10.31 6.02
N ALA A 655 19.44 -10.51 5.41
CA ALA A 655 19.67 -10.21 4.00
C ALA A 655 19.54 -11.45 3.08
N THR A 656 19.04 -12.57 3.61
CA THR A 656 18.80 -13.81 2.84
C THR A 656 17.33 -13.85 2.44
N VAL A 657 17.01 -13.21 1.32
CA VAL A 657 15.64 -13.15 0.79
C VAL A 657 15.11 -14.57 0.55
N PRO A 658 13.91 -14.92 1.06
CA PRO A 658 13.32 -16.24 0.85
C PRO A 658 13.16 -16.57 -0.64
N GLU A 659 13.37 -17.84 -0.99
CA GLU A 659 13.10 -18.32 -2.35
C GLU A 659 11.61 -18.15 -2.69
N ASN A 660 11.32 -17.88 -3.97
CA ASN A 660 9.98 -17.67 -4.51
C ASN A 660 9.17 -16.51 -3.86
N LEU A 661 9.84 -15.57 -3.18
CA LEU A 661 9.20 -14.31 -2.79
C LEU A 661 9.15 -13.37 -4.01
N ILE A 662 8.02 -13.42 -4.71
CA ILE A 662 7.68 -12.57 -5.88
C ILE A 662 6.47 -11.69 -5.56
N ASP A 663 6.15 -10.75 -6.47
CA ASP A 663 5.00 -9.84 -6.36
C ASP A 663 4.91 -9.09 -5.02
N VAL A 664 6.07 -8.65 -4.52
CA VAL A 664 6.16 -7.83 -3.31
C VAL A 664 5.62 -6.43 -3.57
N LEU A 665 4.73 -5.98 -2.68
CA LEU A 665 4.09 -4.67 -2.70
C LEU A 665 4.84 -3.63 -1.85
N SER A 666 5.39 -4.06 -0.71
CA SER A 666 6.08 -3.18 0.25
C SER A 666 7.03 -3.98 1.13
N LEU A 667 8.04 -3.32 1.69
CA LEU A 667 9.05 -3.96 2.52
C LEU A 667 9.49 -3.08 3.70
N ALA A 668 9.91 -3.71 4.80
CA ALA A 668 10.51 -3.02 5.93
C ALA A 668 11.70 -3.81 6.52
N ALA A 669 12.77 -3.08 6.84
CA ALA A 669 13.98 -3.62 7.46
C ALA A 669 13.94 -3.37 8.98
N GLY A 670 13.89 -4.44 9.77
CA GLY A 670 13.84 -4.39 11.22
C GLY A 670 15.21 -4.37 11.88
N GLY A 671 15.25 -4.72 13.17
CA GLY A 671 16.49 -4.78 13.94
C GLY A 671 17.43 -5.87 13.44
N GLY A 672 16.95 -7.12 13.44
CA GLY A 672 17.65 -8.31 12.94
C GLY A 672 16.84 -9.12 11.95
N HIS A 673 15.71 -8.61 11.47
CA HIS A 673 14.78 -9.27 10.56
C HIS A 673 14.31 -8.35 9.44
N SER A 674 13.61 -8.90 8.48
CA SER A 674 12.98 -8.19 7.37
C SER A 674 11.56 -8.71 7.16
N ILE A 675 10.69 -7.83 6.67
CA ILE A 675 9.28 -8.13 6.42
C ILE A 675 8.88 -7.61 5.04
N ALA A 676 8.08 -8.39 4.34
CA ALA A 676 7.51 -8.05 3.04
C ALA A 676 5.99 -8.24 3.07
N LEU A 677 5.28 -7.27 2.49
CA LEU A 677 3.91 -7.41 2.06
C LEU A 677 3.92 -7.84 0.60
N TYR A 678 3.26 -8.94 0.26
CA TYR A 678 3.22 -9.48 -1.11
C TYR A 678 1.80 -9.86 -1.48
N THR A 679 1.46 -9.80 -2.76
CA THR A 679 0.19 -10.39 -3.21
C THR A 679 0.34 -11.90 -3.19
N PRO A 680 -0.56 -12.65 -2.52
CA PRO A 680 -0.61 -14.08 -2.78
C PRO A 680 -0.86 -14.25 -4.27
N ALA A 681 -0.10 -15.15 -4.89
CA ALA A 681 -0.37 -15.52 -6.26
C ALA A 681 -1.82 -16.04 -6.33
N ILE A 682 -2.55 -15.63 -7.38
CA ILE A 682 -3.97 -15.98 -7.55
C ILE A 682 -4.06 -17.50 -7.51
N ASP A 683 -5.00 -18.01 -6.74
CA ASP A 683 -5.39 -19.42 -6.62
C ASP A 683 -6.90 -19.42 -6.85
N THR A 684 -7.29 -19.67 -8.09
CA THR A 684 -8.64 -19.45 -8.61
C THR A 684 -9.61 -20.53 -8.15
N ASP A 685 -9.14 -21.75 -7.89
CA ASP A 685 -9.95 -22.87 -7.44
C ASP A 685 -9.77 -23.24 -5.96
N GLY A 686 -8.77 -22.70 -5.29
CA GLY A 686 -8.58 -22.72 -3.84
C GLY A 686 -7.97 -24.03 -3.32
N ASP A 687 -7.20 -24.75 -4.13
CA ASP A 687 -6.58 -26.01 -3.76
C ASP A 687 -5.23 -25.85 -3.01
N GLY A 688 -4.70 -24.63 -2.93
CA GLY A 688 -3.43 -24.31 -2.29
C GLY A 688 -2.23 -24.22 -3.23
N ILE A 689 -2.41 -24.43 -4.53
CA ILE A 689 -1.44 -24.17 -5.59
C ILE A 689 -1.84 -22.86 -6.30
N PRO A 690 -0.90 -21.93 -6.51
CA PRO A 690 -1.20 -20.74 -7.30
C PRO A 690 -1.34 -21.02 -8.80
N ASP A 691 -2.28 -20.32 -9.47
CA ASP A 691 -2.59 -20.40 -10.91
C ASP A 691 -1.35 -20.35 -11.82
N ILE A 692 -0.33 -19.60 -11.40
CA ILE A 692 0.91 -19.42 -12.15
C ILE A 692 1.79 -20.69 -12.21
N TYR A 693 1.58 -21.63 -11.30
CA TYR A 693 2.27 -22.92 -11.25
C TYR A 693 1.46 -24.04 -11.92
N GLU A 694 0.21 -23.75 -12.28
CA GLU A 694 -0.74 -24.69 -12.85
C GLU A 694 -0.82 -24.51 -14.38
N THR A 695 0.03 -25.26 -15.08
CA THR A 695 0.25 -25.03 -16.52
C THR A 695 -0.74 -25.77 -17.43
N THR A 696 -1.64 -26.58 -16.87
CA THR A 696 -2.58 -27.45 -17.60
C THR A 696 -1.88 -28.39 -18.59
N THR A 697 -0.61 -28.71 -18.34
CA THR A 697 0.16 -29.63 -19.19
C THR A 697 -0.17 -31.09 -18.92
N GLY A 698 -0.81 -31.39 -17.78
CA GLY A 698 -1.12 -32.75 -17.32
C GLY A 698 0.13 -33.54 -16.95
N THR A 699 1.23 -32.87 -16.58
CA THR A 699 2.49 -33.51 -16.21
C THR A 699 3.22 -32.64 -15.20
N TRP A 700 3.50 -33.21 -14.03
CA TRP A 700 4.34 -32.55 -13.03
C TRP A 700 5.77 -32.38 -13.52
N VAL A 701 6.26 -31.14 -13.53
CA VAL A 701 7.65 -30.78 -13.84
C VAL A 701 8.40 -30.38 -12.57
N SER A 702 7.80 -29.53 -11.74
CA SER A 702 8.32 -29.07 -10.45
C SER A 702 7.22 -28.47 -9.58
N THR A 703 7.53 -28.09 -8.34
CA THR A 703 6.62 -27.34 -7.44
C THR A 703 6.23 -25.93 -7.95
N THR A 704 6.70 -25.54 -9.12
CA THR A 704 6.41 -24.26 -9.78
C THR A 704 5.86 -24.47 -11.20
N ASP A 705 5.60 -25.73 -11.57
CA ASP A 705 5.00 -26.19 -12.81
C ASP A 705 4.44 -27.60 -12.54
N THR A 706 3.29 -27.63 -11.88
CA THR A 706 2.61 -28.84 -11.38
C THR A 706 1.86 -29.57 -12.49
N GLY A 707 1.62 -28.89 -13.61
CA GLY A 707 0.86 -29.42 -14.74
C GLY A 707 -0.65 -29.46 -14.53
N THR A 708 -1.14 -29.08 -13.34
CA THR A 708 -2.54 -29.07 -12.93
C THR A 708 -3.31 -27.93 -13.58
N ASN A 709 -4.65 -27.91 -13.43
CA ASN A 709 -5.52 -26.95 -14.07
C ASN A 709 -5.99 -25.87 -13.09
N PRO A 710 -5.68 -24.58 -13.34
CA PRO A 710 -5.95 -23.46 -12.41
C PRO A 710 -7.41 -23.09 -12.18
N ASN A 711 -8.34 -23.95 -12.56
CA ASN A 711 -9.77 -23.74 -12.36
C ASN A 711 -10.46 -25.04 -11.91
N ASN A 712 -9.68 -26.04 -11.50
CA ASN A 712 -10.15 -27.34 -11.09
C ASN A 712 -9.27 -27.86 -9.93
N PRO A 713 -9.77 -27.84 -8.69
CA PRO A 713 -8.96 -28.09 -7.49
C PRO A 713 -8.58 -29.57 -7.28
N ASP A 714 -8.90 -30.44 -8.24
CA ASP A 714 -8.73 -31.90 -8.28
C ASP A 714 -8.62 -32.28 -9.77
N THR A 715 -7.42 -32.18 -10.31
CA THR A 715 -7.13 -32.23 -11.75
C THR A 715 -7.43 -33.59 -12.36
N ASP A 716 -7.15 -34.68 -11.64
CA ASP A 716 -7.34 -36.04 -12.14
C ASP A 716 -8.64 -36.72 -11.65
N GLY A 717 -9.34 -36.12 -10.69
CA GLY A 717 -10.69 -36.46 -10.27
C GLY A 717 -10.75 -37.65 -9.30
N ASP A 718 -9.71 -37.87 -8.51
CA ASP A 718 -9.55 -39.02 -7.64
C ASP A 718 -10.11 -38.80 -6.22
N GLY A 719 -10.41 -37.54 -5.88
CA GLY A 719 -10.97 -37.09 -4.61
C GLY A 719 -9.97 -36.43 -3.65
N LEU A 720 -8.70 -36.33 -4.01
CA LEU A 720 -7.70 -35.47 -3.38
C LEU A 720 -7.66 -34.11 -4.10
N SER A 721 -7.18 -33.08 -3.39
CA SER A 721 -6.95 -31.79 -4.02
C SER A 721 -5.52 -31.71 -4.51
N ASP A 722 -5.26 -31.04 -5.64
CA ASP A 722 -3.92 -31.04 -6.24
C ASP A 722 -2.83 -30.56 -5.26
N GLY A 723 -3.15 -29.57 -4.41
CA GLY A 723 -2.24 -29.06 -3.38
C GLY A 723 -1.92 -30.03 -2.23
N ALA A 724 -2.64 -31.14 -2.10
CA ALA A 724 -2.34 -32.21 -1.14
C ALA A 724 -1.33 -33.22 -1.69
N GLU A 725 -0.97 -33.13 -2.98
CA GLU A 725 -0.22 -34.14 -3.71
C GLU A 725 1.13 -33.58 -4.17
N THR A 726 2.23 -34.22 -3.76
CA THR A 726 3.57 -33.61 -3.83
C THR A 726 4.58 -34.37 -4.68
N VAL A 727 4.19 -35.50 -5.27
CA VAL A 727 5.04 -36.40 -6.08
C VAL A 727 6.29 -36.88 -5.33
N THR A 728 6.25 -36.87 -4.00
CA THR A 728 7.36 -37.34 -3.16
C THR A 728 7.43 -38.86 -3.09
N GLY A 729 6.33 -39.55 -3.41
CA GLY A 729 6.18 -41.00 -3.30
C GLY A 729 6.14 -41.51 -1.86
N VAL A 730 5.85 -40.61 -0.90
CA VAL A 730 5.82 -40.93 0.53
C VAL A 730 4.63 -40.22 1.17
N TYR A 731 3.71 -41.01 1.75
CA TYR A 731 2.62 -40.45 2.53
C TYR A 731 3.13 -39.79 3.81
N LEU A 732 2.90 -38.48 3.95
CA LEU A 732 3.22 -37.72 5.16
C LEU A 732 1.96 -37.41 5.97
N SER A 733 0.87 -37.02 5.31
CA SER A 733 -0.42 -36.71 5.93
C SER A 733 -1.55 -36.62 4.88
N ALA A 734 -2.80 -36.44 5.34
CA ALA A 734 -3.94 -36.20 4.43
C ALA A 734 -3.87 -34.85 3.65
N THR A 735 -2.91 -33.98 3.97
CA THR A 735 -2.63 -32.74 3.24
C THR A 735 -1.26 -32.77 2.55
N ASP A 736 -0.59 -33.93 2.54
CA ASP A 736 0.66 -34.21 1.86
C ASP A 736 0.77 -35.74 1.68
N THR A 737 0.03 -36.25 0.69
CA THR A 737 -0.13 -37.68 0.41
C THR A 737 1.06 -38.26 -0.35
N GLY A 738 1.90 -37.42 -0.95
CA GLY A 738 3.05 -37.83 -1.75
C GLY A 738 2.72 -38.34 -3.15
N THR A 739 1.44 -38.38 -3.52
CA THR A 739 0.90 -38.85 -4.81
C THR A 739 1.10 -37.81 -5.93
N ASP A 740 0.75 -38.16 -7.17
CA ASP A 740 0.88 -37.27 -8.33
C ASP A 740 -0.48 -36.71 -8.75
N PRO A 741 -0.72 -35.38 -8.67
CA PRO A 741 -2.03 -34.77 -8.91
C PRO A 741 -2.51 -34.80 -10.38
N ASN A 742 -1.72 -35.43 -11.25
CA ASN A 742 -2.09 -35.68 -12.64
C ASN A 742 -2.36 -37.18 -12.90
N LYS A 743 -2.37 -38.02 -11.85
CA LYS A 743 -2.59 -39.46 -11.90
C LYS A 743 -3.46 -39.93 -10.73
N ALA A 744 -4.72 -40.18 -11.03
CA ALA A 744 -5.70 -40.69 -10.07
C ALA A 744 -5.39 -42.04 -9.40
N ASP A 745 -4.28 -42.71 -9.76
CA ASP A 745 -3.81 -44.00 -9.24
C ASP A 745 -2.27 -43.98 -9.41
N SER A 746 -1.57 -43.53 -8.38
CA SER A 746 -0.15 -43.20 -8.43
C SER A 746 0.76 -44.41 -8.47
N ASP A 747 0.40 -45.49 -7.77
CA ASP A 747 1.17 -46.73 -7.70
C ASP A 747 0.70 -47.82 -8.70
N ALA A 748 -0.41 -47.55 -9.40
CA ALA A 748 -1.01 -48.37 -10.45
C ALA A 748 -1.51 -49.74 -9.96
N ASP A 749 -1.96 -49.83 -8.72
CA ASP A 749 -2.52 -51.04 -8.14
C ASP A 749 -3.99 -51.26 -8.51
N GLY A 750 -4.70 -50.21 -8.94
CA GLY A 750 -6.11 -50.21 -9.35
C GLY A 750 -7.10 -49.60 -8.35
N LEU A 751 -6.65 -49.09 -7.21
CA LEU A 751 -7.36 -48.13 -6.37
C LEU A 751 -7.00 -46.70 -6.76
N ALA A 752 -7.85 -45.75 -6.38
CA ALA A 752 -7.57 -44.35 -6.60
C ALA A 752 -6.97 -43.76 -5.33
N ASP A 753 -6.03 -42.81 -5.45
CA ASP A 753 -5.24 -42.36 -4.29
C ASP A 753 -6.15 -41.80 -3.17
N GLY A 754 -7.21 -41.08 -3.54
CA GLY A 754 -8.24 -40.57 -2.61
C GLY A 754 -9.04 -41.63 -1.83
N ILE A 755 -8.98 -42.91 -2.19
CA ILE A 755 -9.57 -44.03 -1.45
C ILE A 755 -8.62 -44.54 -0.35
N GLU A 756 -7.35 -44.18 -0.40
CA GLU A 756 -6.27 -44.79 0.36
C GLU A 756 -5.73 -43.82 1.42
N THR A 757 -6.05 -44.08 2.69
CA THR A 757 -5.84 -43.12 3.77
C THR A 757 -4.57 -43.35 4.59
N ALA A 758 -3.79 -44.37 4.27
CA ALA A 758 -2.59 -44.83 4.99
C ALA A 758 -2.81 -45.04 6.51
N THR A 759 -4.05 -45.34 6.91
CA THR A 759 -4.42 -45.54 8.33
C THR A 759 -4.11 -46.93 8.85
N TRP A 760 -3.75 -47.88 7.98
CA TRP A 760 -3.58 -49.30 8.27
C TRP A 760 -4.85 -49.96 8.83
N ILE A 761 -6.02 -49.36 8.55
CA ILE A 761 -7.33 -49.81 9.02
C ILE A 761 -8.32 -49.72 7.87
N TYR A 762 -8.80 -50.87 7.40
CA TYR A 762 -9.89 -50.88 6.44
C TYR A 762 -11.19 -50.39 7.07
N LEU A 763 -11.74 -49.30 6.55
CA LEU A 763 -13.02 -48.74 6.97
C LEU A 763 -14.14 -49.09 5.99
N SER A 764 -13.89 -48.95 4.68
CA SER A 764 -14.86 -49.21 3.63
C SER A 764 -14.22 -49.34 2.23
N PRO A 765 -14.98 -49.71 1.17
CA PRO A 765 -14.46 -49.68 -0.20
C PRO A 765 -14.10 -48.28 -0.74
N THR A 766 -14.43 -47.21 -0.02
CA THR A 766 -14.05 -45.83 -0.34
C THR A 766 -13.10 -45.25 0.72
N ASP A 767 -12.56 -46.11 1.59
CA ASP A 767 -11.54 -45.79 2.60
C ASP A 767 -10.90 -47.12 3.04
N THR A 768 -9.96 -47.60 2.22
CA THR A 768 -9.34 -48.93 2.37
C THR A 768 -8.27 -48.95 3.46
N GLY A 769 -7.79 -47.78 3.88
CA GLY A 769 -6.72 -47.63 4.87
C GLY A 769 -5.33 -48.02 4.37
N THR A 770 -5.19 -48.34 3.09
CA THR A 770 -3.96 -48.66 2.37
C THR A 770 -3.16 -47.40 2.07
N ASP A 771 -1.89 -47.52 1.71
CA ASP A 771 -1.01 -46.38 1.39
C ASP A 771 -0.96 -46.16 -0.14
N PRO A 772 -1.41 -44.98 -0.65
CA PRO A 772 -1.54 -44.72 -2.09
C PRO A 772 -0.23 -44.69 -2.88
N ASN A 773 0.91 -44.81 -2.19
CA ASN A 773 2.22 -44.87 -2.82
C ASN A 773 2.77 -46.30 -2.87
N THR A 774 2.02 -47.30 -2.41
CA THR A 774 2.48 -48.68 -2.29
C THR A 774 1.45 -49.68 -2.80
N TRP A 775 1.76 -50.28 -3.95
CA TRP A 775 0.84 -51.21 -4.63
C TRP A 775 0.40 -52.45 -3.83
N ASP A 776 1.05 -52.73 -2.71
CA ASP A 776 0.84 -53.87 -1.80
C ASP A 776 1.19 -53.31 -0.41
N THR A 777 0.18 -52.95 0.38
CA THR A 777 0.39 -52.26 1.67
C THR A 777 0.94 -53.20 2.74
N ASP A 778 0.51 -54.47 2.78
CA ASP A 778 0.87 -55.42 3.84
C ASP A 778 1.98 -56.43 3.46
N TRP A 779 2.49 -56.32 2.24
CA TRP A 779 3.63 -57.05 1.68
C TRP A 779 3.42 -58.55 1.61
N ASP A 780 2.21 -58.96 1.29
CA ASP A 780 1.84 -60.36 1.15
C ASP A 780 1.95 -60.88 -0.31
N GLY A 781 2.11 -59.96 -1.26
CA GLY A 781 2.26 -60.21 -2.69
C GLY A 781 0.98 -60.05 -3.51
N LEU A 782 -0.10 -59.53 -2.93
CA LEU A 782 -1.32 -59.11 -3.63
C LEU A 782 -1.36 -57.59 -3.76
N ALA A 783 -2.08 -57.11 -4.78
CA ALA A 783 -2.36 -55.69 -4.89
C ALA A 783 -3.53 -55.33 -3.98
N ASP A 784 -3.53 -54.14 -3.39
CA ASP A 784 -4.58 -53.71 -2.46
C ASP A 784 -5.97 -53.74 -3.12
N SER A 785 -6.05 -53.38 -4.41
CA SER A 785 -7.28 -53.48 -5.21
C SER A 785 -7.85 -54.91 -5.35
N ALA A 786 -7.02 -55.95 -5.23
CA ALA A 786 -7.46 -57.34 -5.28
C ALA A 786 -8.08 -57.80 -3.96
N GLU A 787 -7.88 -57.06 -2.87
CA GLU A 787 -8.22 -57.45 -1.51
C GLU A 787 -9.43 -56.67 -0.99
N THR A 788 -10.62 -57.16 -1.35
CA THR A 788 -11.86 -56.38 -1.14
C THR A 788 -12.41 -56.37 0.29
N ASN A 789 -11.77 -57.07 1.23
CA ASN A 789 -12.21 -57.28 2.61
C ASN A 789 -13.68 -57.77 2.76
N THR A 790 -14.22 -58.42 1.72
CA THR A 790 -15.59 -58.91 1.71
C THR A 790 -15.77 -60.22 2.49
N GLY A 791 -14.67 -60.90 2.83
CA GLY A 791 -14.69 -62.24 3.40
C GLY A 791 -15.20 -63.31 2.42
N VAL A 792 -15.22 -63.01 1.11
CA VAL A 792 -15.66 -63.94 0.06
C VAL A 792 -14.61 -64.01 -1.06
N TYR A 793 -13.99 -65.18 -1.20
CA TYR A 793 -13.03 -65.44 -2.28
C TYR A 793 -13.74 -65.65 -3.62
N VAL A 794 -13.48 -64.77 -4.57
CA VAL A 794 -13.99 -64.84 -5.95
C VAL A 794 -12.90 -65.32 -6.90
N GLY A 795 -11.66 -64.85 -6.72
CA GLY A 795 -10.49 -65.21 -7.54
C GLY A 795 -9.26 -64.38 -7.19
N GLU A 796 -8.22 -64.43 -8.03
CA GLU A 796 -6.93 -63.75 -7.76
C GLU A 796 -7.02 -62.21 -7.82
N GLY A 797 -7.98 -61.65 -8.56
CA GLY A 797 -8.24 -60.20 -8.59
C GLY A 797 -9.40 -59.76 -7.70
N ASN A 798 -9.90 -60.66 -6.84
CA ASN A 798 -10.87 -60.37 -5.79
C ASN A 798 -10.84 -61.53 -4.79
N THR A 799 -9.86 -61.48 -3.89
CA THR A 799 -9.57 -62.52 -2.90
C THR A 799 -10.52 -62.45 -1.71
N GLY A 800 -11.11 -61.28 -1.47
CA GLY A 800 -11.95 -61.00 -0.30
C GLY A 800 -11.17 -60.96 1.01
N THR A 801 -9.84 -60.98 0.95
CA THR A 801 -8.91 -60.80 2.07
C THR A 801 -8.75 -59.31 2.40
N SER A 802 -8.08 -59.01 3.50
CA SER A 802 -7.92 -57.65 4.00
C SER A 802 -6.61 -57.05 3.47
N PRO A 803 -6.64 -55.88 2.80
CA PRO A 803 -5.45 -55.26 2.18
C PRO A 803 -4.42 -54.71 3.18
N VAL A 804 -4.75 -54.73 4.47
CA VAL A 804 -3.89 -54.24 5.57
C VAL A 804 -3.52 -55.36 6.55
N ASN A 805 -3.73 -56.63 6.17
CA ASN A 805 -3.43 -57.76 7.04
C ASN A 805 -2.98 -58.99 6.24
N GLU A 806 -1.66 -59.20 6.26
CA GLU A 806 -0.94 -60.19 5.44
C GLU A 806 -1.41 -61.65 5.59
N ASP A 807 -2.16 -62.00 6.65
CA ASP A 807 -2.74 -63.34 6.88
C ASP A 807 -4.16 -63.18 7.45
N THR A 808 -5.13 -63.03 6.57
CA THR A 808 -6.55 -62.87 6.93
C THR A 808 -7.12 -64.08 7.65
N SER A 809 -6.64 -65.29 7.35
CA SER A 809 -7.12 -66.52 8.01
C SER A 809 -6.49 -66.79 9.39
N GLY A 810 -5.33 -66.18 9.66
CA GLY A 810 -4.52 -66.43 10.85
C GLY A 810 -3.95 -67.85 10.90
N ASP A 811 -3.66 -68.47 9.75
CA ASP A 811 -3.18 -69.84 9.64
C ASP A 811 -1.64 -69.98 9.52
N GLY A 812 -0.96 -68.85 9.33
CA GLY A 812 0.47 -68.71 9.17
C GLY A 812 0.97 -68.83 7.73
N ILE A 813 0.09 -68.75 6.73
CA ILE A 813 0.39 -68.54 5.30
C ILE A 813 -0.12 -67.15 4.93
N LYS A 814 0.71 -66.37 4.22
CA LYS A 814 0.29 -65.06 3.70
C LYS A 814 -0.82 -65.20 2.65
N ASP A 815 -1.76 -64.26 2.54
CA ASP A 815 -2.89 -64.42 1.62
C ASP A 815 -2.41 -64.55 0.15
N GLY A 816 -1.43 -63.75 -0.27
CA GLY A 816 -0.76 -63.86 -1.56
C GLY A 816 -0.02 -65.18 -1.78
N GLU A 817 0.65 -65.73 -0.75
CA GLU A 817 1.28 -67.05 -0.83
C GLU A 817 0.23 -68.16 -1.01
N ALA A 818 -0.90 -68.05 -0.32
CA ALA A 818 -2.02 -68.98 -0.47
C ALA A 818 -2.60 -68.93 -1.90
N VAL A 819 -2.75 -67.74 -2.49
CA VAL A 819 -3.19 -67.56 -3.88
C VAL A 819 -2.20 -68.20 -4.87
N VAL A 820 -0.89 -67.98 -4.69
CA VAL A 820 0.17 -68.60 -5.52
C VAL A 820 0.08 -70.13 -5.49
N TRP A 821 -0.24 -70.70 -4.32
CA TRP A 821 -0.44 -72.15 -4.15
C TRP A 821 -1.82 -72.65 -4.59
N LYS A 822 -2.66 -71.78 -5.15
CA LYS A 822 -4.04 -72.07 -5.59
C LYS A 822 -4.94 -72.53 -4.44
N PHE A 823 -4.68 -72.03 -3.24
CA PHE A 823 -5.57 -72.16 -2.10
C PHE A 823 -6.52 -70.95 -1.99
N ASN A 824 -7.59 -71.15 -1.23
CA ASN A 824 -8.46 -70.05 -0.84
C ASN A 824 -7.87 -69.42 0.43
N PRO A 825 -7.41 -68.16 0.38
CA PRO A 825 -6.72 -67.50 1.48
C PRO A 825 -7.61 -67.30 2.71
N LEU A 826 -8.94 -67.31 2.57
CA LEU A 826 -9.87 -67.14 3.70
C LEU A 826 -10.13 -68.41 4.51
N ILE A 827 -9.52 -69.54 4.15
CA ILE A 827 -9.76 -70.84 4.80
C ILE A 827 -8.52 -71.27 5.57
N ASP A 828 -8.65 -71.48 6.88
CA ASP A 828 -7.59 -72.05 7.74
C ASP A 828 -7.01 -73.36 7.18
N GLN A 829 -5.77 -73.28 6.68
CA GLN A 829 -4.94 -74.36 6.17
C GLN A 829 -3.90 -74.85 7.19
N ARG A 830 -4.01 -74.57 8.51
CA ARG A 830 -3.04 -75.06 9.53
C ARG A 830 -2.78 -76.56 9.44
N SER A 831 -3.76 -77.35 8.99
CA SER A 831 -3.58 -78.79 8.76
C SER A 831 -2.59 -79.13 7.63
N VAL A 832 -2.53 -78.30 6.58
CA VAL A 832 -1.59 -78.38 5.45
C VAL A 832 -0.23 -77.79 5.84
N VAL A 833 -0.20 -76.66 6.57
CA VAL A 833 1.03 -76.03 7.10
C VAL A 833 1.75 -76.97 8.04
N ASN A 834 1.05 -77.62 8.98
CA ASN A 834 1.65 -78.59 9.89
C ASN A 834 2.19 -79.83 9.15
N PHE A 835 1.56 -80.20 8.04
CA PHE A 835 2.06 -81.28 7.17
C PHE A 835 3.35 -80.87 6.44
N LEU A 836 3.44 -79.62 5.95
CA LEU A 836 4.62 -79.08 5.26
C LEU A 836 5.78 -78.73 6.22
N LYS A 837 5.53 -78.05 7.34
CA LYS A 837 6.57 -77.71 8.36
C LYS A 837 7.22 -78.95 8.98
N HIS A 838 6.48 -80.04 9.15
CA HIS A 838 7.07 -81.32 9.58
C HIS A 838 8.07 -81.92 8.58
N THR A 839 8.04 -81.49 7.32
CA THR A 839 9.02 -81.91 6.29
C THR A 839 10.24 -80.99 6.21
N SER A 840 10.15 -79.72 6.65
CA SER A 840 11.23 -78.72 6.52
C SER A 840 12.06 -78.49 7.79
N GLU A 841 11.51 -78.62 9.00
CA GLU A 841 12.24 -78.32 10.25
C GLU A 841 13.18 -79.45 10.74
N ASN A 842 13.16 -80.61 10.09
CA ASN A 842 14.12 -81.70 10.36
C ASN A 842 15.20 -81.78 9.26
N SER A 843 16.05 -80.75 9.20
CA SER A 843 17.25 -80.68 8.35
C SER A 843 18.35 -81.72 8.68
N ALA A 844 18.04 -82.78 9.45
CA ALA A 844 18.89 -83.96 9.58
C ALA A 844 18.15 -85.31 9.67
N ALA A 845 16.80 -85.39 9.65
CA ALA A 845 16.13 -86.69 9.84
C ALA A 845 14.67 -86.82 9.33
N SER A 846 14.27 -86.11 8.29
CA SER A 846 13.02 -86.42 7.56
C SER A 846 13.26 -86.63 6.08
N ARG A 847 14.28 -87.44 5.72
CA ARG A 847 14.16 -88.21 4.48
C ARG A 847 12.92 -89.09 4.66
N PHE A 848 12.00 -89.07 3.71
CA PHE A 848 11.16 -90.23 3.45
C PHE A 848 12.09 -91.35 2.96
N GLY A 849 12.85 -91.94 3.89
CA GLY A 849 13.74 -93.04 3.64
C GLY A 849 12.89 -94.30 3.63
N LEU A 850 12.55 -94.78 2.44
CA LEU A 850 12.28 -96.21 2.29
C LEU A 850 13.60 -96.93 2.64
N TYR A 851 13.73 -97.39 3.89
CA TYR A 851 14.74 -98.38 4.21
C TYR A 851 14.27 -99.71 3.62
N THR A 852 14.59 -99.95 2.35
CA THR A 852 14.74 -101.32 1.87
C THR A 852 16.08 -101.80 2.41
N SER A 853 16.06 -102.91 3.15
CA SER A 853 17.31 -103.60 3.46
C SER A 853 17.87 -104.14 2.14
N ASN A 854 18.91 -103.47 1.66
CA ASN A 854 19.75 -103.78 0.52
C ASN A 854 19.23 -103.32 -0.87
N SER A 855 20.06 -102.48 -1.49
CA SER A 855 20.10 -102.08 -2.90
C SER A 855 19.27 -100.84 -3.29
N ILE A 856 20.02 -99.86 -3.82
CA ILE A 856 19.63 -98.50 -4.21
C ILE A 856 18.66 -98.52 -5.39
N ALA A 857 17.49 -97.89 -5.25
CA ALA A 857 16.68 -97.41 -6.35
C ALA A 857 16.08 -96.04 -5.97
N ASP A 858 16.52 -94.98 -6.66
CA ASP A 858 15.98 -93.63 -6.52
C ASP A 858 14.55 -93.58 -7.10
N LEU A 859 13.56 -93.45 -6.22
CA LEU A 859 12.17 -93.15 -6.56
C LEU A 859 11.93 -91.65 -6.40
N ASN A 860 11.47 -90.98 -7.45
CA ASN A 860 10.97 -89.60 -7.34
C ASN A 860 9.46 -89.62 -7.07
N LEU A 861 9.04 -88.76 -6.14
CA LEU A 861 7.63 -88.41 -5.95
C LEU A 861 7.15 -87.62 -7.17
N GLY A 862 6.20 -88.18 -7.92
CA GLY A 862 5.72 -87.61 -9.19
C GLY A 862 4.60 -86.57 -9.02
N ALA A 863 3.69 -86.77 -8.07
CA ALA A 863 2.67 -85.80 -7.67
C ALA A 863 1.94 -86.26 -6.39
N LEU A 864 1.53 -85.30 -5.56
CA LEU A 864 0.57 -85.50 -4.49
C LEU A 864 -0.80 -84.99 -4.98
N LEU A 865 -1.75 -85.90 -5.16
CA LEU A 865 -3.10 -85.54 -5.61
C LEU A 865 -4.06 -85.64 -4.43
N LEU A 866 -4.61 -84.49 -4.05
CA LEU A 866 -5.71 -84.37 -3.10
C LEU A 866 -7.02 -84.52 -3.87
N GLN A 867 -7.78 -85.57 -3.57
CA GLN A 867 -9.11 -85.75 -4.16
C GLN A 867 -10.15 -85.73 -3.05
N LYS A 868 -11.06 -84.75 -3.12
CA LYS A 868 -12.21 -84.62 -2.21
C LYS A 868 -13.42 -85.32 -2.82
N SER A 869 -14.02 -86.25 -2.08
CA SER A 869 -15.29 -86.87 -2.41
C SER A 869 -16.18 -86.83 -1.17
N GLY A 870 -17.15 -85.90 -1.15
CA GLY A 870 -17.94 -85.61 0.04
C GLY A 870 -17.11 -85.01 1.18
N ASN A 871 -17.37 -85.44 2.42
CA ASN A 871 -16.67 -84.95 3.64
C ASN A 871 -15.32 -85.65 3.89
N THR A 872 -14.77 -86.37 2.91
CA THR A 872 -13.50 -87.10 3.06
C THR A 872 -12.50 -86.64 2.01
N VAL A 873 -11.32 -86.26 2.48
CA VAL A 873 -10.14 -85.95 1.66
C VAL A 873 -9.24 -87.17 1.64
N SER A 874 -8.93 -87.69 0.46
CA SER A 874 -7.99 -88.81 0.30
C SER A 874 -6.69 -88.31 -0.32
N LEU A 875 -5.57 -88.67 0.30
CA LEU A 875 -4.22 -88.44 -0.22
C LEU A 875 -3.85 -89.58 -1.19
N ARG A 876 -3.56 -89.27 -2.45
CA ARG A 876 -2.92 -90.23 -3.37
C ARG A 876 -1.47 -89.83 -3.64
N LEU A 877 -0.57 -90.79 -3.43
CA LEU A 877 0.85 -90.68 -3.77
C LEU A 877 1.10 -91.42 -5.09
N GLN A 878 1.56 -90.69 -6.12
CA GLN A 878 1.96 -91.30 -7.39
C GLN A 878 3.48 -91.38 -7.47
N LEU A 879 4.02 -92.59 -7.58
CA LEU A 879 5.45 -92.86 -7.69
C LEU A 879 5.85 -93.02 -9.16
N GLN A 880 6.93 -92.37 -9.60
CA GLN A 880 7.50 -92.57 -10.95
C GLN A 880 8.98 -92.99 -10.86
N SER A 881 9.34 -94.01 -11.65
CA SER A 881 10.72 -94.51 -11.81
C SER A 881 11.47 -93.68 -12.87
N LYS A 882 12.77 -93.42 -12.66
CA LYS A 882 13.61 -92.59 -13.55
C LYS A 882 14.54 -93.37 -14.49
N SER A 883 14.35 -94.67 -14.71
CA SER A 883 15.20 -95.39 -15.69
C SER A 883 14.47 -96.49 -16.46
N ASN A 884 14.87 -96.65 -17.73
CA ASN A 884 14.37 -97.55 -18.77
C ASN A 884 14.15 -98.99 -18.32
N MET A 885 13.02 -99.29 -17.67
CA MET A 885 12.45 -100.63 -17.64
C MET A 885 11.20 -100.65 -18.50
N THR A 886 11.37 -101.25 -19.68
CA THR A 886 10.27 -101.82 -20.45
C THR A 886 9.40 -102.70 -19.57
N ASN A 887 8.09 -102.49 -19.70
CA ASN A 887 6.96 -103.35 -19.35
C ASN A 887 6.41 -103.30 -17.92
N ALA A 888 5.12 -102.90 -17.92
CA ALA A 888 4.01 -103.46 -17.14
C ALA A 888 3.93 -103.08 -15.65
N TRP A 889 3.31 -101.92 -15.39
CA TRP A 889 2.34 -101.81 -14.31
C TRP A 889 1.01 -101.33 -14.89
N THR A 890 0.24 -102.28 -15.42
CA THR A 890 -1.21 -102.12 -15.57
C THR A 890 -1.87 -102.47 -14.23
N ASN A 891 -2.84 -101.62 -13.86
CA ASN A 891 -3.94 -101.85 -12.92
C ASN A 891 -3.72 -101.59 -11.42
N HIS A 892 -4.39 -100.53 -10.98
CA HIS A 892 -5.29 -100.45 -9.82
C HIS A 892 -5.02 -101.43 -8.67
N SER A 893 -4.44 -100.93 -7.59
CA SER A 893 -4.57 -101.54 -6.26
C SER A 893 -4.83 -100.43 -5.25
N THR A 894 -6.08 -100.33 -4.80
CA THR A 894 -6.47 -99.49 -3.67
C THR A 894 -5.97 -100.18 -2.40
N ILE A 895 -5.05 -99.58 -1.67
CA ILE A 895 -4.64 -100.05 -0.34
C ILE A 895 -5.41 -99.22 0.69
N PRO A 896 -6.41 -99.78 1.39
CA PRO A 896 -7.06 -99.07 2.48
C PRO A 896 -6.09 -98.96 3.66
N ILE A 897 -5.89 -97.74 4.15
CA ILE A 897 -5.07 -97.44 5.33
C ILE A 897 -6.03 -97.19 6.49
N PHE A 898 -5.92 -98.00 7.55
CA PHE A 898 -6.58 -97.72 8.83
C PHE A 898 -5.57 -97.10 9.79
N LEU A 899 -5.90 -95.92 10.32
CA LEU A 899 -5.16 -95.26 11.39
C LEU A 899 -5.91 -95.49 12.70
N ASP A 900 -5.27 -96.18 13.64
CA ASP A 900 -5.72 -96.24 15.03
C ASP A 900 -4.86 -95.24 15.83
N MET A 901 -5.51 -94.36 16.59
CA MET A 901 -4.84 -93.29 17.35
C MET A 901 -5.19 -93.39 18.83
N PRO A 902 -4.22 -93.79 19.65
CA PRO A 902 -4.01 -93.07 20.91
C PRO A 902 -2.53 -92.79 21.17
N GLY A 903 -2.18 -91.51 21.30
CA GLY A 903 -0.93 -91.04 21.92
C GLY A 903 0.23 -90.72 20.97
N ASN A 904 0.35 -89.43 20.62
CA ASN A 904 1.52 -88.64 20.17
C ASN A 904 2.62 -89.21 19.24
N ARG A 905 2.53 -90.43 18.70
CA ARG A 905 3.38 -90.89 17.58
C ARG A 905 2.61 -91.89 16.73
N ALA A 906 2.35 -91.56 15.46
CA ALA A 906 1.84 -92.50 14.47
C ALA A 906 3.02 -93.12 13.70
N PHE A 907 3.10 -94.46 13.63
CA PHE A 907 4.01 -95.15 12.72
C PHE A 907 3.19 -95.85 11.63
N MET A 908 3.50 -95.57 10.37
CA MET A 908 2.95 -96.33 9.23
C MET A 908 3.83 -97.55 8.98
N ARG A 909 3.29 -98.76 9.15
CA ARG A 909 4.00 -100.01 8.82
C ARG A 909 3.35 -100.65 7.60
N ILE A 910 3.97 -100.49 6.43
CA ILE A 910 3.56 -101.20 5.22
C ILE A 910 4.26 -102.56 5.21
N ARG A 911 3.49 -103.65 5.23
CA ARG A 911 4.02 -105.02 5.09
C ARG A 911 3.63 -105.53 3.71
N ALA A 912 4.61 -105.74 2.83
CA ALA A 912 4.38 -106.45 1.59
C ALA A 912 4.04 -107.92 1.91
N LEU A 913 2.88 -108.39 1.48
CA LEU A 913 2.48 -109.79 1.55
C LEU A 913 2.81 -110.45 0.20
N GLY A 914 4.03 -110.96 0.06
CA GLY A 914 4.43 -111.76 -1.09
C GLY A 914 5.93 -111.72 -1.35
N PRO A 915 6.55 -112.80 -1.85
CA PRO A 915 7.98 -112.83 -2.10
C PRO A 915 8.23 -112.31 -3.52
N GLN A 916 8.32 -110.99 -3.69
CA GLN A 916 9.16 -110.28 -4.68
C GLN A 916 9.24 -108.81 -4.31
#